data_AF-A0AAJ0PTC7-F1
#
_entry.id   AF-A0AAJ0PTC7-F1
#
_cell.length_a   1.000
_cell.length_b   1.000
_cell.length_c   1.000
_cell.angle_alpha   90.00
_cell.angle_beta   90.00
_cell.angle_gamma   90.00
#
_symmetry.space_group_name_H-M   'P 1'
#
loop_
_entity.id
_entity.type
_entity.pdbx_description
1 polymer ?
#
loop_
_entity_poly.entity_id
_entity_poly.type
_entity_poly.pdbx_seq_one_letter_code
_entity_poly.pdbx_strand_id
1 'polypeptide(L)'
;MSAWLTTQINNVAKPDGNTATPHPIATPAIRECVLSALQKIDTDIAQLNRSLQDKYCLAPNRDLVKFYMKGGNAFECVRNPTGAEAKQYGGGTSDWDTQIIVDPWAPVPLQAIIYGLLEELVMNTMIEAGAEIASVAGEFVKETGDRWTDERATLDGGKCSAYTLQYDDPQSLRRVFDQQRLGLWTNDQRRISDPNMSTQEQKRIPGILLNDAIRPFILHRLGYTWHAKLDQHEPPVRQENVGDIRKPVLMELIDVTLPRRDTIEAVTVWEELAQGLIEIEKYDVGVKMPDGTNPSHGPVKLPLPNIMYHLREIATMLCEIADGSSHHQDKLAKRFTRFKLIWDNGDASQWQDIIHALSAMAGASDGEMAKVIDRHTPFPKPNSTVTEKIKDHVKDEKQKEDILGNKDPAYRLARNLMDRIADSAASQEGCFDRKGHVSLTLPIRFDKERAQLRRWFDDAIKRLPPAVAAGILEAAFSDDLVLIGFLEQNEYLSPSKIGFSGVFQAMMIRVATKVQVDVLLALFQTLLDSGSAGAQNARRKNSVRFRVYSVPRATGVTHESTMVVFNGGKAIAYLSVTTATRGEAPFRRDPVDPDLDYASLPEIAAQRKVAAALIEDYLVRQAISRQYEALKTLLPVI
;
A
#
# COMPACT_ATOMS: atom_id res chain seq x y z
N MET A 1 -24.86 2.87 1.97
CA MET A 1 -25.26 3.72 0.82
C MET A 1 -24.23 3.71 -0.31
N SER A 2 -23.01 4.24 -0.16
CA SER A 2 -22.02 4.29 -1.28
C SER A 2 -21.73 2.93 -1.90
N ALA A 3 -21.45 1.89 -1.10
CA ALA A 3 -21.24 0.54 -1.63
C ALA A 3 -22.44 -0.02 -2.43
N TRP A 4 -23.67 0.35 -2.02
CA TRP A 4 -24.88 -0.03 -2.75
C TRP A 4 -24.95 0.72 -4.09
N LEU A 5 -24.72 2.04 -4.09
CA LEU A 5 -24.69 2.84 -5.31
C LEU A 5 -23.65 2.34 -6.31
N THR A 6 -22.39 2.14 -5.85
CA THR A 6 -21.34 1.55 -6.67
C THR A 6 -21.77 0.21 -7.26
N THR A 7 -22.46 -0.64 -6.48
CA THR A 7 -22.99 -1.91 -7.00
C THR A 7 -24.02 -1.72 -8.11
N GLN A 8 -24.91 -0.72 -8.03
CA GLN A 8 -25.98 -0.53 -9.02
C GLN A 8 -25.45 -0.30 -10.44
N ILE A 9 -24.39 0.49 -10.59
CA ILE A 9 -23.81 0.81 -11.90
C ILE A 9 -22.79 -0.23 -12.39
N ASN A 10 -22.22 -1.03 -11.47
CA ASN A 10 -21.16 -1.99 -11.76
C ASN A 10 -21.64 -3.45 -11.88
N ASN A 11 -22.88 -3.77 -11.49
CA ASN A 11 -23.39 -5.14 -11.51
C ASN A 11 -23.87 -5.55 -12.92
N VAL A 12 -22.92 -6.01 -13.74
CA VAL A 12 -23.17 -6.47 -15.11
C VAL A 12 -23.95 -7.79 -15.14
N ALA A 13 -23.75 -8.68 -14.15
CA ALA A 13 -24.44 -9.97 -14.09
C ALA A 13 -25.94 -9.84 -13.82
N LYS A 14 -26.36 -8.74 -13.18
CA LYS A 14 -27.76 -8.42 -12.88
C LYS A 14 -28.03 -6.95 -13.18
N PRO A 15 -28.15 -6.58 -14.46
CA PRO A 15 -28.31 -5.19 -14.88
C PRO A 15 -29.63 -4.58 -14.42
N ASP A 16 -30.62 -5.40 -14.02
CA ASP A 16 -31.92 -4.98 -13.45
C ASP A 16 -31.91 -4.87 -11.91
N GLY A 17 -30.80 -5.22 -11.25
CA GLY A 17 -30.74 -5.32 -9.79
C GLY A 17 -31.26 -6.65 -9.25
N ASN A 18 -31.68 -6.67 -7.98
CA ASN A 18 -32.32 -7.83 -7.32
C ASN A 18 -33.81 -7.58 -7.05
N THR A 19 -34.43 -6.65 -7.77
CA THR A 19 -35.83 -6.23 -7.58
C THR A 19 -36.80 -7.14 -8.32
N ALA A 20 -38.04 -7.23 -7.82
CA ALA A 20 -39.12 -7.96 -8.49
C ALA A 20 -39.64 -7.22 -9.75
N THR A 21 -39.46 -5.90 -9.79
CA THR A 21 -39.79 -5.05 -10.94
C THR A 21 -38.50 -4.71 -11.70
N PRO A 22 -38.43 -4.91 -13.04
CA PRO A 22 -37.24 -4.59 -13.82
C PRO A 22 -37.02 -3.07 -13.90
N HIS A 23 -35.82 -2.62 -13.54
CA HIS A 23 -35.38 -1.21 -13.65
C HIS A 23 -34.02 -1.16 -14.37
N PRO A 24 -33.89 -1.52 -15.65
CA PRO A 24 -32.60 -1.83 -16.29
C PRO A 24 -31.65 -0.62 -16.32
N ILE A 25 -30.43 -0.82 -15.80
CA ILE A 25 -29.31 0.10 -16.02
C ILE A 25 -28.43 -0.49 -17.12
N ALA A 26 -27.91 0.34 -18.03
CA ALA A 26 -26.99 -0.06 -19.10
C ALA A 26 -25.58 -0.44 -18.57
N THR A 27 -25.50 -1.20 -17.48
CA THR A 27 -24.26 -1.60 -16.80
C THR A 27 -23.26 -2.31 -17.73
N PRO A 28 -23.67 -3.15 -18.72
CA PRO A 28 -22.70 -3.76 -19.64
C PRO A 28 -22.01 -2.73 -20.54
N ALA A 29 -22.76 -1.79 -21.13
CA ALA A 29 -22.20 -0.74 -21.99
C ALA A 29 -21.34 0.26 -21.20
N ILE A 30 -21.78 0.64 -19.99
CA ILE A 30 -20.97 1.48 -19.10
C ILE A 30 -19.66 0.76 -18.72
N ARG A 31 -19.73 -0.54 -18.38
CA ARG A 31 -18.55 -1.33 -18.03
C ARG A 31 -17.57 -1.42 -19.20
N GLU A 32 -18.07 -1.60 -20.41
CA GLU A 32 -17.25 -1.61 -21.62
C GLU A 32 -16.42 -0.33 -21.77
N CYS A 33 -17.03 0.85 -21.65
CA CYS A 33 -16.32 2.13 -21.69
C CYS A 33 -15.25 2.22 -20.59
N VAL A 34 -15.57 1.74 -19.38
CA VAL A 34 -14.61 1.67 -18.26
C VAL A 34 -13.40 0.79 -18.62
N LEU A 35 -13.63 -0.40 -19.18
CA LEU A 35 -12.55 -1.30 -19.57
C LEU A 35 -11.68 -0.73 -20.70
N SER A 36 -12.30 -0.05 -21.67
CA SER A 36 -11.61 0.65 -22.77
C SER A 36 -10.67 1.73 -22.21
N ALA A 37 -11.18 2.56 -21.30
CA ALA A 37 -10.39 3.60 -20.64
C ALA A 37 -9.19 3.03 -19.86
N LEU A 38 -9.38 1.91 -19.14
CA LEU A 38 -8.31 1.24 -18.41
C LEU A 38 -7.21 0.70 -19.35
N GLN A 39 -7.58 0.12 -20.48
CA GLN A 39 -6.62 -0.33 -21.50
C GLN A 39 -5.89 0.85 -22.16
N LYS A 40 -6.58 1.97 -22.36
CA LYS A 40 -5.99 3.21 -22.87
C LYS A 40 -4.93 3.75 -21.92
N ILE A 41 -5.19 3.81 -20.61
CA ILE A 41 -4.19 4.22 -19.60
C ILE A 41 -2.93 3.33 -19.68
N ASP A 42 -3.09 2.00 -19.77
CA ASP A 42 -1.94 1.07 -19.92
C ASP A 42 -1.14 1.35 -21.19
N THR A 43 -1.83 1.53 -22.32
CA THR A 43 -1.20 1.79 -23.62
C THR A 43 -0.44 3.10 -23.64
N ASP A 44 -1.05 4.16 -23.10
CA ASP A 44 -0.48 5.51 -23.06
C ASP A 44 0.70 5.57 -22.06
N ILE A 45 0.66 4.83 -20.95
CA ILE A 45 1.81 4.70 -20.03
C ILE A 45 2.97 3.97 -20.71
N ALA A 46 2.70 2.90 -21.47
CA ALA A 46 3.75 2.22 -22.24
C ALA A 46 4.37 3.16 -23.29
N GLN A 47 3.57 4.02 -23.92
CA GLN A 47 4.07 5.05 -24.83
C GLN A 47 4.86 6.16 -24.11
N LEU A 48 4.41 6.56 -22.92
CA LEU A 48 5.11 7.52 -22.07
C LEU A 48 6.50 7.00 -21.72
N ASN A 49 6.63 5.74 -21.27
CA ASN A 49 7.93 5.13 -20.97
C ASN A 49 8.89 5.19 -22.17
N ARG A 50 8.41 4.81 -23.38
CA ARG A 50 9.22 4.93 -24.62
C ARG A 50 9.64 6.37 -24.89
N SER A 51 8.70 7.30 -24.78
CA SER A 51 8.96 8.73 -25.02
C SER A 51 9.95 9.33 -24.02
N LEU A 52 9.89 8.91 -22.76
CA LEU A 52 10.84 9.32 -21.72
C LEU A 52 12.25 8.77 -21.99
N GLN A 53 12.34 7.51 -22.45
CA GLN A 53 13.62 6.89 -22.82
C GLN A 53 14.30 7.67 -23.95
N ASP A 54 13.56 7.99 -25.00
CA ASP A 54 14.07 8.76 -26.15
C ASP A 54 14.45 10.19 -25.76
N LYS A 55 13.59 10.88 -25.01
CA LYS A 55 13.76 12.31 -24.68
C LYS A 55 14.88 12.57 -23.68
N TYR A 56 15.06 11.70 -22.68
CA TYR A 56 16.01 11.89 -21.59
C TYR A 56 17.24 10.98 -21.67
N CYS A 57 17.44 10.31 -22.82
CA CYS A 57 18.57 9.42 -23.08
C CYS A 57 18.74 8.35 -21.98
N LEU A 58 17.62 7.75 -21.55
CA LEU A 58 17.64 6.75 -20.50
C LEU A 58 18.17 5.41 -21.03
N ALA A 59 18.63 4.55 -20.13
CA ALA A 59 19.03 3.20 -20.50
C ALA A 59 17.86 2.46 -21.19
N PRO A 60 18.12 1.69 -22.26
CA PRO A 60 17.08 0.96 -22.96
C PRO A 60 16.38 -0.03 -22.02
N ASN A 61 15.08 -0.21 -22.20
CA ASN A 61 14.23 -1.10 -21.39
C ASN A 61 14.13 -0.74 -19.90
N ARG A 62 14.51 0.49 -19.51
CA ARG A 62 14.25 0.99 -18.16
C ARG A 62 12.90 1.70 -18.13
N ASP A 63 11.86 0.97 -17.73
CA ASP A 63 10.56 1.59 -17.44
C ASP A 63 10.66 2.46 -16.19
N LEU A 64 10.09 3.66 -16.26
CA LEU A 64 10.02 4.60 -15.14
C LEU A 64 8.63 4.70 -14.53
N VAL A 65 7.63 4.16 -15.22
CA VAL A 65 6.25 4.09 -14.75
C VAL A 65 5.73 2.67 -14.93
N LYS A 66 5.08 2.14 -13.90
CA LYS A 66 4.34 0.87 -13.95
C LYS A 66 2.86 1.13 -13.67
N PHE A 67 1.99 0.37 -14.32
CA PHE A 67 0.53 0.44 -14.15
C PHE A 67 -0.08 -0.94 -14.07
N TYR A 68 -1.01 -1.14 -13.15
CA TYR A 68 -1.76 -2.38 -13.01
C TYR A 68 -3.09 -2.18 -12.29
N MET A 69 -4.02 -3.12 -12.49
CA MET A 69 -5.30 -3.17 -11.77
C MET A 69 -5.10 -3.76 -10.38
N LYS A 70 -5.93 -3.38 -9.42
CA LYS A 70 -5.95 -3.98 -8.07
C LYS A 70 -7.38 -4.20 -7.58
N GLY A 71 -7.52 -4.57 -6.32
CA GLY A 71 -8.81 -4.65 -5.66
C GLY A 71 -9.67 -5.83 -6.11
N GLY A 72 -10.99 -5.67 -5.95
CA GLY A 72 -11.95 -6.77 -6.06
C GLY A 72 -12.14 -7.33 -7.47
N ASN A 73 -12.25 -6.46 -8.47
CA ASN A 73 -12.47 -6.88 -9.86
C ASN A 73 -11.24 -7.59 -10.44
N ALA A 74 -10.04 -7.07 -10.15
CA ALA A 74 -8.79 -7.73 -10.52
C ALA A 74 -8.71 -9.14 -9.91
N PHE A 75 -9.03 -9.29 -8.62
CA PHE A 75 -9.03 -10.59 -7.95
C PHE A 75 -9.97 -11.61 -8.61
N GLU A 76 -11.21 -11.23 -8.94
CA GLU A 76 -12.14 -12.17 -9.58
C GLU A 76 -11.66 -12.58 -10.98
N CYS A 77 -11.07 -11.66 -11.73
CA CYS A 77 -10.51 -11.94 -13.05
C CYS A 77 -9.30 -12.89 -12.97
N VAL A 78 -8.40 -12.69 -12.01
CA VAL A 78 -7.19 -13.52 -11.85
C VAL A 78 -7.52 -14.89 -11.26
N ARG A 79 -8.47 -14.96 -10.32
CA ARG A 79 -8.90 -16.22 -9.69
C ARG A 79 -9.50 -17.20 -10.69
N ASN A 80 -10.26 -16.70 -11.66
CA ASN A 80 -10.85 -17.52 -12.72
C ASN A 80 -10.81 -16.78 -14.08
N PRO A 81 -9.66 -16.80 -14.77
CA PRO A 81 -9.46 -16.05 -16.02
C PRO A 81 -10.39 -16.47 -17.16
N THR A 82 -10.91 -17.69 -17.11
CA THR A 82 -11.87 -18.23 -18.08
C THR A 82 -13.33 -18.11 -17.62
N GLY A 83 -13.55 -17.61 -16.40
CA GLY A 83 -14.85 -17.49 -15.75
C GLY A 83 -15.72 -16.38 -16.32
N ALA A 84 -16.97 -16.34 -15.88
CA ALA A 84 -17.93 -15.32 -16.31
C ALA A 84 -17.51 -13.92 -15.84
N GLU A 85 -16.92 -13.80 -14.66
CA GLU A 85 -16.38 -12.55 -14.12
C GLU A 85 -15.36 -11.93 -15.09
N ALA A 86 -14.40 -12.72 -15.58
CA ALA A 86 -13.39 -12.23 -16.52
C ALA A 86 -13.93 -12.04 -17.95
N LYS A 87 -14.73 -12.99 -18.46
CA LYS A 87 -15.09 -13.07 -19.89
C LYS A 87 -16.43 -12.43 -20.26
N GLN A 88 -17.33 -12.24 -19.30
CA GLN A 88 -18.71 -11.82 -19.56
C GLN A 88 -19.11 -10.57 -18.79
N TYR A 89 -18.56 -10.36 -17.60
CA TYR A 89 -18.98 -9.28 -16.70
C TYR A 89 -17.97 -8.13 -16.58
N GLY A 90 -16.77 -8.30 -17.13
CA GLY A 90 -15.72 -7.29 -17.01
C GLY A 90 -15.30 -7.03 -15.56
N GLY A 91 -15.26 -8.07 -14.73
CA GLY A 91 -15.01 -8.00 -13.29
C GLY A 91 -16.20 -8.43 -12.43
N GLY A 92 -16.15 -8.08 -11.15
CA GLY A 92 -17.25 -8.22 -10.20
C GLY A 92 -18.16 -7.00 -10.18
N THR A 93 -18.76 -6.74 -9.03
CA THR A 93 -19.76 -5.67 -8.85
C THR A 93 -19.21 -4.39 -8.22
N SER A 94 -17.88 -4.24 -8.11
CA SER A 94 -17.25 -3.02 -7.61
C SER A 94 -16.76 -2.12 -8.75
N ASP A 95 -16.27 -0.95 -8.38
CA ASP A 95 -15.39 -0.11 -9.18
C ASP A 95 -14.07 -0.83 -9.49
N TRP A 96 -13.35 -0.33 -10.49
CA TRP A 96 -12.00 -0.77 -10.83
C TRP A 96 -10.95 0.06 -10.11
N ASP A 97 -10.35 -0.52 -9.08
CA ASP A 97 -9.16 0.01 -8.44
C ASP A 97 -7.93 -0.21 -9.32
N THR A 98 -7.04 0.77 -9.38
CA THR A 98 -5.78 0.69 -10.13
C THR A 98 -4.64 1.37 -9.38
N GLN A 99 -3.42 1.07 -9.82
CA GLN A 99 -2.20 1.62 -9.26
C GLN A 99 -1.24 2.06 -10.37
N ILE A 100 -0.80 3.31 -10.31
CA ILE A 100 0.36 3.81 -11.08
C ILE A 100 1.52 3.97 -10.09
N ILE A 101 2.73 3.60 -10.49
CA ILE A 101 3.94 3.73 -9.67
C ILE A 101 5.05 4.33 -10.52
N VAL A 102 5.67 5.39 -10.02
CA VAL A 102 6.85 6.02 -10.61
C VAL A 102 8.10 5.46 -9.95
N ASP A 103 9.18 5.23 -10.70
CA ASP A 103 10.47 4.77 -10.20
C ASP A 103 10.96 5.68 -9.06
N PRO A 104 10.93 5.23 -7.79
CA PRO A 104 11.28 6.05 -6.64
C PRO A 104 12.80 6.28 -6.53
N TRP A 105 13.57 5.62 -7.41
CA TRP A 105 15.02 5.73 -7.55
C TRP A 105 15.44 6.60 -8.74
N ALA A 106 14.50 7.04 -9.57
CA ALA A 106 14.79 8.02 -10.60
C ALA A 106 15.21 9.36 -9.95
N PRO A 107 16.05 10.18 -10.60
CA PRO A 107 16.41 11.50 -10.09
C PRO A 107 15.16 12.35 -9.81
N VAL A 108 15.17 13.12 -8.72
CA VAL A 108 14.03 13.95 -8.29
C VAL A 108 13.46 14.85 -9.40
N PRO A 109 14.27 15.55 -10.22
CA PRO A 109 13.74 16.35 -11.32
C PRO A 109 12.98 15.52 -12.36
N LEU A 110 13.45 14.30 -12.64
CA LEU A 110 12.80 13.39 -13.58
C LEU A 110 11.48 12.87 -13.02
N GLN A 111 11.45 12.50 -11.73
CA GLN A 111 10.20 12.14 -11.06
C GLN A 111 9.17 13.28 -11.18
N ALA A 112 9.55 14.53 -10.87
CA ALA A 112 8.63 15.66 -10.93
C ALA A 112 7.98 15.85 -12.31
N ILE A 113 8.75 15.68 -13.38
CA ILE A 113 8.24 15.72 -14.77
C ILE A 113 7.22 14.59 -14.99
N ILE A 114 7.54 13.36 -14.56
CA ILE A 114 6.69 12.19 -14.76
C ILE A 114 5.36 12.35 -14.02
N TYR A 115 5.37 12.79 -12.77
CA TYR A 115 4.14 13.04 -12.00
C TYR A 115 3.24 14.06 -12.71
N GLY A 116 3.80 15.13 -13.27
CA GLY A 116 3.02 16.12 -14.03
C GLY A 116 2.39 15.54 -15.31
N LEU A 117 3.16 14.74 -16.07
CA LEU A 117 2.66 14.08 -17.28
C LEU A 117 1.57 13.04 -16.97
N LEU A 118 1.68 12.33 -15.84
CA LEU A 118 0.69 11.36 -15.40
C LEU A 118 -0.63 12.00 -14.96
N GLU A 119 -0.59 13.14 -14.26
CA GLU A 119 -1.81 13.89 -13.88
C GLU A 119 -2.59 14.27 -15.15
N GLU A 120 -1.91 14.79 -16.17
CA GLU A 120 -2.54 15.14 -17.46
C GLU A 120 -3.08 13.92 -18.21
N LEU A 121 -2.28 12.84 -18.33
CA LEU A 121 -2.68 11.61 -19.01
C LEU A 121 -3.93 10.99 -18.38
N VAL A 122 -3.94 10.84 -17.05
CA VAL A 122 -5.07 10.21 -16.33
C VAL A 122 -6.31 11.09 -16.42
N MET A 123 -6.15 12.42 -16.26
CA MET A 123 -7.28 13.36 -16.35
C MET A 123 -7.93 13.35 -17.73
N ASN A 124 -7.14 13.43 -18.80
CA ASN A 124 -7.66 13.41 -20.17
C ASN A 124 -8.40 12.09 -20.46
N THR A 125 -7.80 10.97 -20.07
CA THR A 125 -8.45 9.65 -20.24
C THR A 125 -9.76 9.55 -19.45
N MET A 126 -9.83 10.09 -18.24
CA MET A 126 -11.07 10.11 -17.45
C MET A 126 -12.15 11.01 -18.06
N ILE A 127 -11.78 12.15 -18.65
CA ILE A 127 -12.71 13.05 -19.34
C ILE A 127 -13.29 12.36 -20.59
N GLU A 128 -12.43 11.74 -21.40
CA GLU A 128 -12.83 10.96 -22.59
C GLU A 128 -13.76 9.81 -22.20
N ALA A 129 -13.37 9.01 -21.19
CA ALA A 129 -14.19 7.93 -20.66
C ALA A 129 -15.55 8.43 -20.13
N GLY A 130 -15.56 9.59 -19.46
CA GLY A 130 -16.79 10.20 -18.96
C GLY A 130 -17.75 10.60 -20.09
N ALA A 131 -17.21 11.14 -21.18
CA ALA A 131 -17.97 11.44 -22.38
C ALA A 131 -18.55 10.15 -23.01
N GLU A 132 -17.73 9.13 -23.21
CA GLU A 132 -18.19 7.83 -23.75
C GLU A 132 -19.30 7.21 -22.88
N ILE A 133 -19.12 7.20 -21.56
CA ILE A 133 -20.13 6.71 -20.62
C ILE A 133 -21.43 7.49 -20.73
N ALA A 134 -21.38 8.82 -20.83
CA ALA A 134 -22.56 9.66 -20.93
C ALA A 134 -23.43 9.32 -22.16
N SER A 135 -22.79 8.89 -23.26
CA SER A 135 -23.48 8.49 -24.50
C SER A 135 -24.25 7.17 -24.37
N VAL A 136 -23.83 6.27 -23.46
CA VAL A 136 -24.42 4.94 -23.25
C VAL A 136 -25.21 4.81 -21.95
N ALA A 137 -25.11 5.78 -21.04
CA ALA A 137 -25.66 5.68 -19.68
C ALA A 137 -27.20 5.61 -19.62
N GLY A 138 -27.90 5.94 -20.72
CA GLY A 138 -29.36 5.87 -20.79
C GLY A 138 -30.04 6.68 -19.68
N GLU A 139 -31.03 6.07 -19.02
CA GLU A 139 -31.81 6.67 -17.93
C GLU A 139 -31.30 6.28 -16.53
N PHE A 140 -30.01 5.91 -16.37
CA PHE A 140 -29.50 5.32 -15.13
C PHE A 140 -29.79 6.13 -13.86
N VAL A 141 -29.85 7.46 -13.93
CA VAL A 141 -30.15 8.34 -12.78
C VAL A 141 -31.54 8.04 -12.25
N LYS A 142 -32.53 7.96 -13.14
CA LYS A 142 -33.91 7.66 -12.80
C LYS A 142 -34.02 6.23 -12.26
N GLU A 143 -33.48 5.26 -12.99
CA GLU A 143 -33.54 3.84 -12.60
C GLU A 143 -32.85 3.58 -11.24
N THR A 144 -31.75 4.28 -10.95
CA THR A 144 -31.09 4.21 -9.63
C THR A 144 -31.98 4.79 -8.52
N GLY A 145 -32.70 5.88 -8.79
CA GLY A 145 -33.65 6.49 -7.85
C GLY A 145 -34.87 5.60 -7.58
N ASP A 146 -35.41 4.97 -8.62
CA ASP A 146 -36.53 4.03 -8.52
C ASP A 146 -36.13 2.82 -7.67
N ARG A 147 -34.97 2.21 -7.94
CA ARG A 147 -34.43 1.12 -7.10
C ARG A 147 -34.16 1.53 -5.66
N TRP A 148 -33.66 2.74 -5.43
CA TRP A 148 -33.46 3.23 -4.07
C TRP A 148 -34.77 3.28 -3.30
N THR A 149 -35.84 3.76 -3.95
CA THR A 149 -37.18 3.81 -3.35
C THR A 149 -37.67 2.42 -2.97
N ASP A 150 -37.44 1.43 -3.83
CA ASP A 150 -37.86 0.05 -3.60
C ASP A 150 -37.03 -0.67 -2.51
N GLU A 151 -35.72 -0.40 -2.45
CA GLU A 151 -34.80 -1.19 -1.61
C GLU A 151 -34.45 -0.53 -0.25
N ARG A 152 -34.53 0.82 -0.13
CA ARG A 152 -33.98 1.58 1.02
C ARG A 152 -34.43 1.09 2.40
N ALA A 153 -35.64 0.55 2.50
CA ALA A 153 -36.21 0.05 3.76
C ALA A 153 -35.52 -1.21 4.28
N THR A 154 -34.84 -1.96 3.42
CA THR A 154 -34.16 -3.22 3.79
C THR A 154 -32.64 -3.07 3.91
N LEU A 155 -32.10 -1.95 3.44
CA LEU A 155 -30.67 -1.68 3.43
C LEU A 155 -30.14 -1.28 4.81
N ASP A 156 -28.94 -1.78 5.14
CA ASP A 156 -28.20 -1.48 6.38
C ASP A 156 -29.04 -1.65 7.67
N GLY A 157 -29.86 -2.70 7.71
CA GLY A 157 -30.76 -2.99 8.83
C GLY A 157 -31.89 -1.97 8.98
N GLY A 158 -32.33 -1.36 7.87
CA GLY A 158 -33.40 -0.37 7.82
C GLY A 158 -32.95 1.07 8.07
N LYS A 159 -31.65 1.30 8.35
CA LYS A 159 -31.12 2.66 8.59
C LYS A 159 -31.25 3.59 7.39
N CYS A 160 -31.32 3.04 6.18
CA CYS A 160 -31.44 3.81 4.96
C CYS A 160 -32.87 4.27 4.64
N SER A 161 -33.90 3.76 5.35
CA SER A 161 -35.31 4.04 5.01
C SER A 161 -35.64 5.54 5.04
N ALA A 162 -35.10 6.25 6.03
CA ALA A 162 -35.35 7.66 6.27
C ALA A 162 -34.68 8.62 5.27
N TYR A 163 -34.00 8.09 4.24
CA TYR A 163 -33.22 8.90 3.30
C TYR A 163 -33.77 8.83 1.88
N THR A 164 -33.76 9.98 1.22
CA THR A 164 -33.90 10.13 -0.22
C THR A 164 -32.53 10.36 -0.85
N LEU A 165 -32.37 9.97 -2.12
CA LEU A 165 -31.16 10.26 -2.88
C LEU A 165 -31.41 11.43 -3.84
N GLN A 166 -30.45 12.35 -3.88
CA GLN A 166 -30.42 13.46 -4.82
C GLN A 166 -29.15 13.34 -5.68
N TYR A 167 -29.32 13.33 -6.99
CA TYR A 167 -28.22 13.37 -7.95
C TYR A 167 -27.62 14.78 -8.02
N ASP A 168 -26.29 14.89 -8.09
CA ASP A 168 -25.61 16.17 -8.29
C ASP A 168 -25.59 16.54 -9.78
N ASP A 169 -26.44 17.47 -10.21
CA ASP A 169 -26.53 17.96 -11.60
C ASP A 169 -26.15 19.45 -11.67
N PRO A 170 -25.08 19.83 -12.40
CA PRO A 170 -24.17 18.95 -13.15
C PRO A 170 -23.09 18.33 -12.26
N GLN A 171 -22.58 17.17 -12.66
CA GLN A 171 -21.36 16.63 -12.08
C GLN A 171 -20.17 17.56 -12.38
N SER A 172 -19.18 17.56 -11.50
CA SER A 172 -18.05 18.50 -11.54
C SER A 172 -16.70 17.80 -11.34
N LEU A 173 -15.64 18.44 -11.84
CA LEU A 173 -14.29 18.13 -11.40
C LEU A 173 -14.10 18.75 -10.01
N ARG A 174 -13.80 17.92 -9.02
CA ARG A 174 -13.60 18.31 -7.62
C ARG A 174 -12.19 17.97 -7.21
N ARG A 175 -11.47 18.93 -6.63
CA ARG A 175 -10.16 18.70 -6.03
C ARG A 175 -10.25 18.84 -4.53
N VAL A 176 -9.86 17.79 -3.80
CA VAL A 176 -9.69 17.78 -2.36
C VAL A 176 -8.19 17.92 -2.11
N PHE A 177 -7.81 19.06 -1.58
CA PHE A 177 -6.43 19.36 -1.23
C PHE A 177 -6.10 18.83 0.17
N ASP A 178 -4.86 18.38 0.36
CA ASP A 178 -4.28 18.20 1.68
C ASP A 178 -4.05 19.59 2.31
N GLN A 179 -5.04 20.14 3.01
CA GLN A 179 -4.89 21.43 3.66
C GLN A 179 -4.83 21.27 5.17
N GLN A 180 -3.80 21.89 5.75
CA GLN A 180 -3.89 22.45 7.07
C GLN A 180 -5.27 23.11 7.30
N ARG A 181 -6.06 22.48 8.18
CA ARG A 181 -6.98 23.04 9.18
C ARG A 181 -8.41 23.53 8.88
N LEU A 182 -8.96 23.66 7.67
CA LEU A 182 -10.36 24.14 7.54
C LEU A 182 -11.18 23.50 6.40
N GLY A 183 -11.51 22.21 6.53
CA GLY A 183 -12.58 21.56 5.76
C GLY A 183 -12.28 21.23 4.29
N LEU A 184 -13.18 20.46 3.67
CA LEU A 184 -13.16 20.12 2.25
C LEU A 184 -13.28 21.41 1.42
N TRP A 185 -12.18 21.98 0.96
CA TRP A 185 -12.20 22.99 -0.10
C TRP A 185 -12.30 22.26 -1.44
N THR A 186 -13.52 22.07 -1.93
CA THR A 186 -13.76 21.65 -3.31
C THR A 186 -13.84 22.88 -4.19
N ASN A 187 -12.89 23.07 -5.12
CA ASN A 187 -13.14 23.94 -6.27
C ASN A 187 -14.13 23.21 -7.18
N ASP A 188 -15.40 23.57 -7.08
CA ASP A 188 -16.56 23.00 -7.78
C ASP A 188 -16.82 23.68 -9.15
N GLN A 189 -15.98 24.64 -9.54
CA GLN A 189 -16.30 25.54 -10.65
C GLN A 189 -15.91 25.02 -12.04
N ARG A 190 -15.20 23.88 -12.14
CA ARG A 190 -14.83 23.32 -13.44
C ARG A 190 -15.81 22.21 -13.84
N ARG A 191 -16.80 22.60 -14.64
CA ARG A 191 -17.69 21.65 -15.31
C ARG A 191 -16.87 20.79 -16.28
N ILE A 192 -17.15 19.49 -16.26
CA ILE A 192 -16.69 18.59 -17.31
C ILE A 192 -17.75 18.68 -18.40
N SER A 193 -17.36 19.06 -19.61
CA SER A 193 -18.27 19.22 -20.73
C SER A 193 -17.54 18.86 -22.02
N ASP A 194 -18.18 18.06 -22.86
CA ASP A 194 -17.76 17.86 -24.24
C ASP A 194 -18.59 18.80 -25.14
N PRO A 195 -17.96 19.74 -25.87
CA PRO A 195 -18.67 20.67 -26.75
C PRO A 195 -19.43 19.97 -27.89
N ASN A 196 -19.09 18.72 -28.22
CA ASN A 196 -19.74 17.96 -29.28
C ASN A 196 -20.99 17.20 -28.82
N MET A 197 -21.28 17.21 -27.51
CA MET A 197 -22.42 16.49 -26.93
C MET A 197 -23.67 17.36 -26.80
N SER A 198 -24.84 16.72 -26.90
CA SER A 198 -26.10 17.40 -26.63
C SER A 198 -26.20 17.82 -25.15
N THR A 199 -27.04 18.82 -24.86
CA THR A 199 -27.27 19.29 -23.48
C THR A 199 -27.75 18.17 -22.55
N GLN A 200 -28.44 17.15 -23.07
CA GLN A 200 -28.90 16.01 -22.26
C GLN A 200 -27.77 15.03 -21.95
N GLU A 201 -26.90 14.73 -22.92
CA GLU A 201 -25.73 13.88 -22.70
C GLU A 201 -24.73 14.54 -21.75
N GLN A 202 -24.52 15.86 -21.88
CA GLN A 202 -23.62 16.58 -20.97
C GLN A 202 -24.02 16.47 -19.49
N LYS A 203 -25.32 16.36 -19.19
CA LYS A 203 -25.81 16.16 -17.81
C LYS A 203 -25.50 14.78 -17.23
N ARG A 204 -25.19 13.81 -18.09
CA ARG A 204 -24.90 12.42 -17.71
C ARG A 204 -23.40 12.15 -17.59
N ILE A 205 -22.55 13.13 -17.86
CA ILE A 205 -21.09 12.98 -17.71
C ILE A 205 -20.79 12.74 -16.22
N PRO A 206 -20.05 11.67 -15.86
CA PRO A 206 -19.59 11.45 -14.49
C PRO A 206 -18.63 12.55 -14.03
N GLY A 207 -18.64 12.80 -12.73
CA GLY A 207 -17.69 13.71 -12.08
C GLY A 207 -16.32 13.07 -11.93
N ILE A 208 -15.32 13.92 -11.70
CA ILE A 208 -13.96 13.49 -11.38
C ILE A 208 -13.58 14.04 -10.01
N LEU A 209 -13.14 13.17 -9.11
CA LEU A 209 -12.63 13.54 -7.81
C LEU A 209 -11.11 13.33 -7.78
N LEU A 210 -10.38 14.44 -7.61
CA LEU A 210 -8.95 14.46 -7.34
C LEU A 210 -8.74 14.61 -5.85
N ASN A 211 -8.41 13.53 -5.15
CA ASN A 211 -8.15 13.56 -3.73
C ASN A 211 -6.66 13.46 -3.43
N ASP A 212 -6.07 14.62 -3.15
CA ASP A 212 -4.69 14.75 -2.70
C ASP A 212 -4.57 14.53 -1.18
N ALA A 213 -5.66 14.54 -0.41
CA ALA A 213 -5.59 14.39 1.05
C ALA A 213 -5.34 12.96 1.55
N ILE A 214 -5.42 11.94 0.68
CA ILE A 214 -5.25 10.53 1.07
C ILE A 214 -3.77 10.16 1.14
N ARG A 215 -3.02 10.65 2.13
CA ARG A 215 -1.62 10.23 2.31
C ARG A 215 -1.56 8.72 2.60
N PRO A 216 -0.58 8.00 2.03
CA PRO A 216 0.58 8.45 1.25
C PRO A 216 0.35 8.55 -0.28
N PHE A 217 -0.90 8.53 -0.74
CA PHE A 217 -1.29 8.49 -2.14
C PHE A 217 -1.94 9.79 -2.64
N ILE A 218 -2.14 9.84 -3.95
CA ILE A 218 -3.03 10.73 -4.68
C ILE A 218 -4.07 9.81 -5.34
N LEU A 219 -5.35 10.15 -5.22
CA LEU A 219 -6.43 9.40 -5.83
C LEU A 219 -7.10 10.23 -6.93
N HIS A 220 -7.17 9.69 -8.14
CA HIS A 220 -8.05 10.18 -9.20
C HIS A 220 -9.22 9.22 -9.28
N ARG A 221 -10.45 9.72 -9.17
CA ARG A 221 -11.65 8.90 -9.17
C ARG A 221 -12.64 9.40 -10.19
N LEU A 222 -13.14 8.50 -11.04
CA LEU A 222 -14.24 8.74 -11.94
C LEU A 222 -15.51 8.13 -11.34
N GLY A 223 -16.60 8.90 -11.28
CA GLY A 223 -17.85 8.41 -10.72
C GLY A 223 -18.93 9.48 -10.61
N TYR A 224 -20.07 9.10 -10.04
CA TYR A 224 -21.19 10.02 -9.80
C TYR A 224 -21.28 10.39 -8.33
N THR A 225 -21.49 11.68 -8.07
CA THR A 225 -21.82 12.18 -6.74
C THR A 225 -23.34 12.18 -6.56
N TRP A 226 -23.77 11.59 -5.45
CA TRP A 226 -25.13 11.66 -4.93
C TRP A 226 -25.12 12.31 -3.54
N HIS A 227 -26.27 12.77 -3.09
CA HIS A 227 -26.47 13.29 -1.74
C HIS A 227 -27.62 12.53 -1.07
N ALA A 228 -27.39 12.06 0.16
CA ALA A 228 -28.46 11.50 0.98
C ALA A 228 -29.12 12.63 1.76
N LYS A 229 -30.45 12.76 1.67
CA LYS A 229 -31.22 13.76 2.39
C LYS A 229 -32.30 13.10 3.22
N LEU A 230 -32.44 13.51 4.48
CA LEU A 230 -33.53 13.04 5.32
C LEU A 230 -34.87 13.35 4.66
N ASP A 231 -35.71 12.33 4.55
CA ASP A 231 -37.06 12.42 4.04
C ASP A 231 -37.92 13.17 5.08
N GLN A 232 -38.50 14.31 4.69
CA GLN A 232 -39.26 15.16 5.61
C GLN A 232 -40.63 14.55 6.00
N HIS A 233 -41.04 13.47 5.33
CA HIS A 233 -42.33 12.82 5.52
C HIS A 233 -42.25 11.52 6.35
N GLU A 234 -41.05 11.00 6.63
CA GLU A 234 -40.87 9.87 7.54
C GLU A 234 -40.50 10.38 8.95
N PRO A 235 -41.10 9.86 10.04
CA PRO A 235 -40.70 10.25 11.38
C PRO A 235 -39.21 9.91 11.57
N PRO A 236 -38.38 10.82 12.11
CA PRO A 236 -36.98 10.52 12.36
C PRO A 236 -36.94 9.28 13.24
N VAL A 237 -36.33 8.20 12.74
CA VAL A 237 -36.09 7.01 13.55
C VAL A 237 -35.38 7.49 14.80
N ARG A 238 -35.98 7.28 15.98
CA ARG A 238 -35.38 7.63 17.27
C ARG A 238 -34.09 6.84 17.44
N GLN A 239 -33.00 7.36 16.90
CA GLN A 239 -31.64 6.90 17.13
C GLN A 239 -30.84 8.14 17.51
N GLU A 240 -30.38 8.16 18.76
CA GLU A 240 -29.76 9.31 19.44
C GLU A 240 -28.46 9.84 18.77
N ASN A 241 -28.03 9.29 17.63
CA ASN A 241 -26.78 9.65 16.96
C ASN A 241 -26.85 9.67 15.42
N VAL A 242 -28.03 9.71 14.80
CA VAL A 242 -28.11 9.84 13.34
C VAL A 242 -27.96 11.32 12.97
N GLY A 243 -26.71 11.79 12.95
CA GLY A 243 -26.38 13.11 12.43
C GLY A 243 -26.85 13.26 10.98
N ASP A 244 -27.24 14.47 10.60
CA ASP A 244 -27.60 14.83 9.22
C ASP A 244 -26.45 14.42 8.27
N ILE A 245 -26.65 13.37 7.47
CA ILE A 245 -25.65 12.90 6.50
C ILE A 245 -25.79 13.77 5.24
N ARG A 246 -25.57 15.09 5.34
CA ARG A 246 -25.40 15.96 4.15
C ARG A 246 -24.10 15.70 3.39
N LYS A 247 -23.48 14.53 3.59
CA LYS A 247 -22.19 14.20 2.97
C LYS A 247 -22.43 13.69 1.56
N PRO A 248 -21.56 14.05 0.60
CA PRO A 248 -21.58 13.43 -0.71
C PRO A 248 -21.38 11.91 -0.57
N VAL A 249 -22.19 11.16 -1.31
CA VAL A 249 -22.14 9.71 -1.44
C VAL A 249 -21.65 9.39 -2.85
N LEU A 250 -20.52 8.70 -2.95
CA LEU A 250 -19.88 8.42 -4.23
C LEU A 250 -20.36 7.08 -4.80
N MET A 251 -20.68 7.10 -6.08
CA MET A 251 -20.92 5.96 -6.95
C MET A 251 -19.70 5.81 -7.87
N GLU A 252 -18.88 4.81 -7.61
CA GLU A 252 -17.50 4.75 -8.11
C GLU A 252 -17.42 3.88 -9.37
N LEU A 253 -16.57 4.26 -10.32
CA LEU A 253 -16.35 3.51 -11.57
C LEU A 253 -14.87 3.13 -11.74
N ILE A 254 -13.97 4.10 -11.63
CA ILE A 254 -12.52 3.92 -11.76
C ILE A 254 -11.83 4.69 -10.64
N ASP A 255 -10.91 4.02 -9.97
CA ASP A 255 -9.99 4.60 -9.01
C ASP A 255 -8.54 4.42 -9.48
N VAL A 256 -7.83 5.54 -9.68
CA VAL A 256 -6.41 5.56 -10.02
C VAL A 256 -5.62 6.08 -8.84
N THR A 257 -4.94 5.16 -8.15
CA THR A 257 -4.07 5.47 -7.01
C THR A 257 -2.63 5.68 -7.49
N LEU A 258 -2.00 6.77 -7.07
CA LEU A 258 -0.61 7.09 -7.34
C LEU A 258 0.10 7.41 -6.03
N PRO A 259 1.13 6.66 -5.57
CA PRO A 259 1.89 7.00 -4.39
C PRO A 259 2.55 8.35 -4.60
N ARG A 260 2.56 9.21 -3.58
CA ARG A 260 3.26 10.50 -3.66
C ARG A 260 4.76 10.28 -3.88
N ARG A 261 5.42 11.31 -4.41
CA ARG A 261 6.87 11.33 -4.54
C ARG A 261 7.51 11.04 -3.18
N ASP A 262 8.56 10.23 -3.19
CA ASP A 262 9.33 9.89 -1.99
C ASP A 262 8.47 9.38 -0.84
N THR A 263 7.61 8.39 -1.06
CA THR A 263 6.97 7.66 0.05
C THR A 263 7.58 6.28 0.20
N ILE A 264 7.50 5.72 1.41
CA ILE A 264 7.96 4.35 1.64
C ILE A 264 7.10 3.38 0.82
N GLU A 265 5.82 3.68 0.63
CA GLU A 265 4.89 2.87 -0.17
C GLU A 265 5.29 2.82 -1.65
N ALA A 266 5.75 3.95 -2.23
CA ALA A 266 6.30 3.94 -3.59
C ALA A 266 7.51 3.02 -3.70
N VAL A 267 8.40 3.09 -2.70
CA VAL A 267 9.61 2.26 -2.62
C VAL A 267 9.28 0.79 -2.48
N THR A 268 8.44 0.41 -1.52
CA THR A 268 8.13 -0.99 -1.25
C THR A 268 7.48 -1.66 -2.45
N VAL A 269 6.50 -1.01 -3.08
CA VAL A 269 5.77 -1.63 -4.19
C VAL A 269 6.63 -1.69 -5.45
N TRP A 270 7.45 -0.67 -5.72
CA TRP A 270 8.40 -0.73 -6.83
C TRP A 270 9.36 -1.91 -6.70
N GLU A 271 9.83 -2.16 -5.47
CA GLU A 271 10.79 -3.21 -5.16
C GLU A 271 10.17 -4.60 -5.18
N GLU A 272 8.94 -4.75 -4.70
CA GLU A 272 8.18 -5.99 -4.84
C GLU A 272 7.97 -6.37 -6.32
N LEU A 273 7.71 -5.38 -7.18
CA LEU A 273 7.62 -5.58 -8.64
C LEU A 273 8.99 -5.88 -9.27
N ALA A 274 10.07 -5.24 -8.80
CA ALA A 274 11.42 -5.45 -9.34
C ALA A 274 12.00 -6.81 -8.96
N GLN A 275 11.64 -7.33 -7.78
CA GLN A 275 12.08 -8.62 -7.26
C GLN A 275 11.20 -9.80 -7.72
N GLY A 276 10.10 -9.55 -8.45
CA GLY A 276 9.16 -10.58 -8.87
C GLY A 276 8.27 -11.11 -7.74
N LEU A 277 8.17 -10.40 -6.60
CA LEU A 277 7.23 -10.74 -5.54
C LEU A 277 5.78 -10.43 -5.96
N ILE A 278 5.63 -9.46 -6.85
CA ILE A 278 4.39 -9.16 -7.59
C ILE A 278 4.71 -9.33 -9.06
N GLU A 279 4.01 -10.24 -9.72
CA GLU A 279 4.06 -10.38 -11.17
C GLU A 279 2.79 -9.80 -11.77
N ILE A 280 2.93 -9.07 -12.88
CA ILE A 280 1.82 -8.48 -13.61
C ILE A 280 1.77 -9.14 -14.98
N GLU A 281 0.61 -9.71 -15.31
CA GLU A 281 0.36 -10.32 -16.60
C GLU A 281 -0.83 -9.66 -17.29
N LYS A 282 -0.86 -9.73 -18.62
CA LYS A 282 -1.99 -9.19 -19.39
C LYS A 282 -3.06 -10.26 -19.59
N TYR A 283 -4.24 -10.02 -19.02
CA TYR A 283 -5.39 -10.90 -19.15
C TYR A 283 -6.45 -10.29 -20.06
N ASP A 284 -7.06 -11.14 -20.90
CA ASP A 284 -8.23 -10.76 -21.69
C ASP A 284 -9.46 -10.66 -20.77
N VAL A 285 -9.98 -9.44 -20.63
CA VAL A 285 -11.18 -9.10 -19.85
C VAL A 285 -12.25 -8.57 -20.80
N GLY A 286 -13.47 -9.08 -20.69
CA GLY A 286 -14.55 -8.77 -21.63
C GLY A 286 -15.91 -8.65 -20.98
N VAL A 287 -16.81 -7.99 -21.70
CA VAL A 287 -18.22 -7.81 -21.34
C VAL A 287 -19.09 -8.39 -22.44
N LYS A 288 -20.16 -9.08 -22.06
CA LYS A 288 -21.18 -9.59 -22.99
C LYS A 288 -22.42 -8.70 -22.96
N MET A 289 -22.90 -8.28 -24.12
CA MET A 289 -24.12 -7.48 -24.22
C MET A 289 -25.38 -8.34 -24.00
N PRO A 290 -26.44 -7.82 -23.34
CA PRO A 290 -27.65 -8.58 -23.03
C PRO A 290 -28.44 -9.04 -24.27
N ASP A 291 -28.41 -8.24 -25.33
CA ASP A 291 -29.12 -8.48 -26.60
C ASP A 291 -28.34 -9.41 -27.55
N GLY A 292 -27.17 -9.90 -27.13
CA GLY A 292 -26.30 -10.75 -27.94
C GLY A 292 -25.57 -10.00 -29.06
N THR A 293 -25.67 -8.67 -29.10
CA THR A 293 -24.84 -7.86 -30.00
C THR A 293 -23.38 -7.92 -29.57
N ASN A 294 -22.49 -7.62 -30.52
CA ASN A 294 -21.08 -7.50 -30.18
C ASN A 294 -20.86 -6.20 -29.41
N PRO A 295 -20.02 -6.23 -28.36
CA PRO A 295 -19.56 -5.02 -27.72
C PRO A 295 -18.88 -4.09 -28.76
N SER A 296 -19.06 -2.78 -28.62
CA SER A 296 -18.44 -1.74 -29.45
C SER A 296 -16.90 -1.85 -29.47
N HIS A 297 -16.34 -2.33 -28.37
CA HIS A 297 -14.95 -2.64 -28.13
C HIS A 297 -14.82 -4.16 -27.87
N GLY A 298 -13.87 -4.80 -28.53
CA GLY A 298 -13.55 -6.21 -28.24
C GLY A 298 -13.01 -6.40 -26.80
N PRO A 299 -12.77 -7.65 -26.37
CA PRO A 299 -12.10 -7.91 -25.10
C PRO A 299 -10.81 -7.10 -24.98
N VAL A 300 -10.63 -6.44 -23.84
CA VAL A 300 -9.45 -5.64 -23.56
C VAL A 300 -8.38 -6.50 -22.88
N LYS A 301 -7.12 -6.06 -22.98
CA LYS A 301 -6.00 -6.68 -22.26
C LYS A 301 -5.61 -5.81 -21.08
N LEU A 302 -5.95 -6.23 -19.87
CA LEU A 302 -5.62 -5.49 -18.66
C LEU A 302 -4.39 -6.08 -17.95
N PRO A 303 -3.46 -5.24 -17.47
CA PRO A 303 -2.37 -5.66 -16.58
C PRO A 303 -2.93 -6.03 -15.19
N LEU A 304 -3.06 -7.32 -14.91
CA LEU A 304 -3.53 -7.84 -13.62
C LEU A 304 -2.38 -8.46 -12.83
N PRO A 305 -2.26 -8.17 -11.52
CA PRO A 305 -1.25 -8.78 -10.67
C PRO A 305 -1.62 -10.23 -10.32
N ASN A 306 -0.62 -11.06 -10.07
CA ASN A 306 -0.82 -12.47 -9.74
C ASN A 306 -1.56 -12.69 -8.41
N ILE A 307 -1.95 -13.94 -8.12
CA ILE A 307 -2.73 -14.27 -6.91
C ILE A 307 -1.98 -13.94 -5.60
N MET A 308 -0.64 -13.94 -5.63
CA MET A 308 0.20 -13.62 -4.47
C MET A 308 0.15 -12.15 -4.09
N TYR A 309 -0.05 -11.24 -5.05
CA TYR A 309 -0.36 -9.85 -4.74
C TYR A 309 -1.63 -9.72 -3.90
N HIS A 310 -2.71 -10.39 -4.33
CA HIS A 310 -4.00 -10.32 -3.62
C HIS A 310 -3.92 -10.95 -2.23
N LEU A 311 -3.12 -12.01 -2.05
CA LEU A 311 -2.81 -12.55 -0.72
C LEU A 311 -2.14 -11.48 0.17
N ARG A 312 -1.09 -10.82 -0.31
CA ARG A 312 -0.35 -9.79 0.44
C ARG A 312 -1.22 -8.59 0.77
N GLU A 313 -2.10 -8.17 -0.15
CA GLU A 313 -3.10 -7.13 0.09
C GLU A 313 -4.05 -7.51 1.24
N ILE A 314 -4.60 -8.73 1.21
CA ILE A 314 -5.49 -9.23 2.26
C ILE A 314 -4.74 -9.36 3.59
N ALA A 315 -3.52 -9.90 3.57
CA ALA A 315 -2.69 -10.06 4.75
C ALA A 315 -2.36 -8.70 5.39
N THR A 316 -2.03 -7.69 4.59
CA THR A 316 -1.76 -6.32 5.06
C THR A 316 -2.99 -5.75 5.77
N MET A 317 -4.18 -5.91 5.19
CA MET A 317 -5.42 -5.45 5.84
C MET A 317 -5.74 -6.21 7.13
N LEU A 318 -5.38 -7.50 7.22
CA LEU A 318 -5.49 -8.25 8.47
C LEU A 318 -4.48 -7.73 9.52
N CYS A 319 -3.27 -7.36 9.11
CA CYS A 319 -2.27 -6.72 9.98
C CYS A 319 -2.75 -5.36 10.50
N GLU A 320 -3.33 -4.51 9.63
CA GLU A 320 -3.91 -3.22 10.01
C GLU A 320 -5.09 -3.37 10.99
N ILE A 321 -5.90 -4.42 10.83
CA ILE A 321 -6.96 -4.72 11.80
C ILE A 321 -6.32 -5.18 13.11
N ALA A 322 -5.28 -6.00 13.08
CA ALA A 322 -4.62 -6.53 14.26
C ALA A 322 -3.95 -5.45 15.11
N ASP A 323 -3.14 -4.58 14.49
CA ASP A 323 -2.43 -3.48 15.15
C ASP A 323 -3.36 -2.31 15.55
N GLY A 324 -4.60 -2.30 15.05
CA GLY A 324 -5.61 -1.29 15.39
C GLY A 324 -5.58 -0.03 14.52
N SER A 325 -4.76 -0.01 13.46
CA SER A 325 -4.70 1.10 12.50
C SER A 325 -5.84 1.10 11.47
N SER A 326 -6.54 -0.01 11.27
CA SER A 326 -7.62 -0.11 10.28
C SER A 326 -8.92 0.59 10.70
N HIS A 327 -9.50 1.34 9.76
CA HIS A 327 -10.86 1.89 9.84
C HIS A 327 -11.94 0.96 9.24
N HIS A 328 -11.57 -0.22 8.73
CA HIS A 328 -12.45 -1.13 7.99
C HIS A 328 -12.59 -2.50 8.66
N GLN A 329 -12.72 -2.52 9.98
CA GLN A 329 -12.84 -3.73 10.78
C GLN A 329 -14.11 -4.52 10.42
N ASP A 330 -15.16 -3.85 9.94
CA ASP A 330 -16.39 -4.44 9.42
C ASP A 330 -16.17 -5.40 8.24
N LYS A 331 -15.06 -5.24 7.50
CA LYS A 331 -14.70 -6.11 6.37
C LYS A 331 -13.93 -7.37 6.77
N LEU A 332 -13.65 -7.58 8.06
CA LEU A 332 -12.81 -8.69 8.55
C LEU A 332 -13.28 -10.07 8.04
N ALA A 333 -14.57 -10.35 8.11
CA ALA A 333 -15.15 -11.60 7.61
C ALA A 333 -14.83 -11.84 6.13
N LYS A 334 -14.98 -10.81 5.28
CA LYS A 334 -14.68 -10.87 3.85
C LYS A 334 -13.19 -11.11 3.59
N ARG A 335 -12.30 -10.56 4.43
CA ARG A 335 -10.85 -10.78 4.32
C ARG A 335 -10.49 -12.24 4.61
N PHE A 336 -11.03 -12.82 5.67
CA PHE A 336 -10.87 -14.25 5.96
C PHE A 336 -11.41 -15.13 4.83
N THR A 337 -12.61 -14.84 4.30
CA THR A 337 -13.18 -15.60 3.18
C THR A 337 -12.27 -15.55 1.95
N ARG A 338 -11.77 -14.37 1.55
CA ARG A 338 -10.86 -14.26 0.40
C ARG A 338 -9.53 -14.96 0.64
N PHE A 339 -8.96 -14.83 1.84
CA PHE A 339 -7.74 -15.56 2.22
C PHE A 339 -7.94 -17.07 2.07
N LYS A 340 -9.05 -17.60 2.61
CA LYS A 340 -9.39 -19.02 2.48
C LYS A 340 -9.57 -19.45 1.02
N LEU A 341 -10.21 -18.64 0.18
CA LEU A 341 -10.33 -18.93 -1.24
C LEU A 341 -8.97 -19.03 -1.95
N ILE A 342 -8.01 -18.16 -1.62
CA ILE A 342 -6.65 -18.24 -2.17
C ILE A 342 -5.95 -19.52 -1.69
N TRP A 343 -6.07 -19.81 -0.40
CA TRP A 343 -5.47 -21.01 0.20
C TRP A 343 -6.03 -22.31 -0.40
N ASP A 344 -7.35 -22.45 -0.46
CA ASP A 344 -8.03 -23.68 -0.90
C ASP A 344 -7.80 -23.98 -2.39
N ASN A 345 -7.56 -22.96 -3.21
CA ASN A 345 -7.24 -23.12 -4.64
C ASN A 345 -5.72 -23.24 -4.92
N GLY A 346 -4.88 -23.09 -3.89
CA GLY A 346 -3.44 -23.22 -4.02
C GLY A 346 -2.98 -24.67 -4.02
N ASP A 347 -1.78 -24.90 -4.56
CA ASP A 347 -1.07 -26.17 -4.47
C ASP A 347 0.07 -26.12 -3.43
N ALA A 348 0.84 -27.21 -3.33
CA ALA A 348 1.94 -27.30 -2.37
C ALA A 348 3.02 -26.22 -2.57
N SER A 349 3.27 -25.77 -3.80
CA SER A 349 4.23 -24.70 -4.08
C SER A 349 3.66 -23.37 -3.62
N GLN A 350 2.43 -23.06 -4.03
CA GLN A 350 1.75 -21.83 -3.64
C GLN A 350 1.57 -21.74 -2.12
N TRP A 351 1.30 -22.85 -1.42
CA TRP A 351 1.23 -22.87 0.04
C TRP A 351 2.57 -22.53 0.70
N GLN A 352 3.70 -22.99 0.13
CA GLN A 352 5.02 -22.58 0.61
C GLN A 352 5.25 -21.08 0.41
N ASP A 353 4.88 -20.54 -0.76
CA ASP A 353 4.98 -19.12 -1.04
C ASP A 353 4.10 -18.27 -0.12
N ILE A 354 2.88 -18.74 0.18
CA ILE A 354 1.98 -18.12 1.17
C ILE A 354 2.64 -18.11 2.55
N ILE A 355 3.17 -19.25 3.02
CA ILE A 355 3.84 -19.34 4.32
C ILE A 355 5.03 -18.38 4.36
N HIS A 356 5.86 -18.35 3.32
CA HIS A 356 7.02 -17.48 3.23
C HIS A 356 6.62 -16.01 3.31
N ALA A 357 5.63 -15.57 2.52
CA ALA A 357 5.14 -14.20 2.51
C ALA A 357 4.62 -13.77 3.89
N LEU A 358 3.78 -14.59 4.54
CA LEU A 358 3.22 -14.23 5.85
C LEU A 358 4.28 -14.29 6.96
N SER A 359 5.28 -15.15 6.84
CA SER A 359 6.43 -15.22 7.77
C SER A 359 7.26 -13.95 7.69
N ALA A 360 7.56 -13.50 6.46
CA ALA A 360 8.28 -12.26 6.22
C ALA A 360 7.51 -11.04 6.76
N MET A 361 6.19 -10.97 6.52
CA MET A 361 5.33 -9.90 7.05
C MET A 361 5.24 -9.90 8.57
N ALA A 362 5.27 -11.07 9.21
CA ALA A 362 5.23 -11.20 10.66
C ALA A 362 6.60 -11.05 11.35
N GLY A 363 7.69 -10.91 10.59
CA GLY A 363 9.04 -10.92 11.15
C GLY A 363 9.39 -12.25 11.84
N ALA A 364 8.94 -13.37 11.28
CA ALA A 364 9.08 -14.72 11.84
C ALA A 364 9.73 -15.69 10.83
N SER A 365 10.13 -16.87 11.30
CA SER A 365 10.65 -17.91 10.41
C SER A 365 9.54 -18.75 9.78
N ASP A 366 9.75 -19.18 8.53
CA ASP A 366 8.80 -20.05 7.79
C ASP A 366 8.42 -21.30 8.58
N GLY A 367 9.38 -21.89 9.31
CA GLY A 367 9.13 -23.06 10.14
C GLY A 367 8.25 -22.77 11.37
N GLU A 368 8.28 -21.56 11.93
CA GLU A 368 7.36 -21.17 13.01
C GLU A 368 5.95 -20.90 12.48
N MET A 369 5.85 -20.30 11.31
CA MET A 369 4.58 -20.00 10.67
C MET A 369 3.89 -21.26 10.14
N ALA A 370 4.64 -22.19 9.54
CA ALA A 370 4.11 -23.44 9.02
C ALA A 370 3.53 -24.37 10.10
N LYS A 371 4.10 -24.36 11.32
CA LYS A 371 3.66 -25.23 12.43
C LYS A 371 2.17 -25.08 12.77
N VAL A 372 1.60 -23.89 12.56
CA VAL A 372 0.19 -23.64 12.95
C VAL A 372 -0.81 -24.26 11.99
N ILE A 373 -0.38 -24.71 10.81
CA ILE A 373 -1.22 -25.34 9.78
C ILE A 373 -1.64 -26.75 10.22
N ASP A 374 -0.74 -27.47 10.88
CA ASP A 374 -1.04 -28.78 11.44
C ASP A 374 -2.09 -28.67 12.57
N ARG A 375 -3.22 -29.35 12.38
CA ARG A 375 -4.34 -29.35 13.33
C ARG A 375 -3.99 -30.07 14.64
N HIS A 376 -2.99 -30.96 14.64
CA HIS A 376 -2.52 -31.65 15.83
C HIS A 376 -1.52 -30.82 16.64
N THR A 377 -0.90 -29.83 16.01
CA THR A 377 -0.05 -28.87 16.72
C THR A 377 -0.93 -27.90 17.52
N PRO A 378 -0.70 -27.75 18.84
CA PRO A 378 -1.42 -26.78 19.64
C PRO A 378 -1.29 -25.38 19.04
N PHE A 379 -2.44 -24.72 18.83
CA PHE A 379 -2.42 -23.34 18.36
C PHE A 379 -1.75 -22.45 19.42
N PRO A 380 -0.86 -21.50 19.03
CA PRO A 380 -0.28 -20.54 19.97
C PRO A 380 -1.37 -19.85 20.79
N LYS A 381 -1.04 -19.38 21.99
CA LYS A 381 -2.03 -18.70 22.85
C LYS A 381 -2.64 -17.52 22.07
N PRO A 382 -3.96 -17.52 21.80
CA PRO A 382 -4.55 -16.44 21.00
C PRO A 382 -4.48 -15.09 21.71
N ASN A 383 -4.31 -14.02 20.93
CA ASN A 383 -4.34 -12.67 21.46
C ASN A 383 -5.80 -12.28 21.78
N SER A 384 -6.03 -11.67 22.95
CA SER A 384 -7.38 -11.32 23.41
C SER A 384 -8.03 -10.24 22.52
N THR A 385 -7.27 -9.23 22.12
CA THR A 385 -7.76 -8.12 21.29
C THR A 385 -8.14 -8.60 19.89
N VAL A 386 -7.34 -9.49 19.29
CA VAL A 386 -7.70 -10.12 18.01
C VAL A 386 -8.96 -10.97 18.15
N THR A 387 -9.07 -11.72 19.26
CA THR A 387 -10.26 -12.54 19.55
C THR A 387 -11.53 -11.70 19.70
N GLU A 388 -11.46 -10.55 20.37
CA GLU A 388 -12.57 -9.59 20.50
C GLU A 388 -12.97 -9.03 19.12
N LYS A 389 -12.00 -8.56 18.33
CA LYS A 389 -12.25 -8.06 16.96
C LYS A 389 -12.97 -9.10 16.09
N ILE A 390 -12.59 -10.38 16.19
CA ILE A 390 -13.28 -11.46 15.46
C ILE A 390 -14.72 -11.63 15.95
N LYS A 391 -14.95 -11.63 17.26
CA LYS A 391 -16.31 -11.77 17.84
C LYS A 391 -17.23 -10.64 17.41
N ASP A 392 -16.72 -9.41 17.39
CA ASP A 392 -17.50 -8.19 17.15
C ASP A 392 -17.80 -7.97 15.66
N HIS A 393 -16.88 -8.37 14.77
CA HIS A 393 -16.99 -8.02 13.34
C HIS A 393 -17.29 -9.19 12.41
N VAL A 394 -17.09 -10.45 12.82
CA VAL A 394 -17.51 -11.61 12.02
C VAL A 394 -18.95 -11.96 12.38
N LYS A 395 -19.91 -11.65 11.51
CA LYS A 395 -21.35 -11.86 11.79
C LYS A 395 -21.82 -13.29 11.55
N ASP A 396 -21.19 -14.01 10.61
CA ASP A 396 -21.53 -15.41 10.33
C ASP A 396 -21.00 -16.30 11.47
N GLU A 397 -21.92 -16.89 12.25
CA GLU A 397 -21.56 -17.65 13.46
C GLU A 397 -20.73 -18.90 13.14
N LYS A 398 -20.97 -19.55 12.00
CA LYS A 398 -20.19 -20.71 11.59
C LYS A 398 -18.75 -20.32 11.26
N GLN A 399 -18.56 -19.29 10.44
CA GLN A 399 -17.24 -18.76 10.12
C GLN A 399 -16.51 -18.29 11.37
N LYS A 400 -17.21 -17.59 12.27
CA LYS A 400 -16.68 -17.16 13.56
C LYS A 400 -16.19 -18.36 14.38
N GLU A 401 -16.99 -19.42 14.49
CA GLU A 401 -16.62 -20.66 15.18
C GLU A 401 -15.41 -21.35 14.52
N ASP A 402 -15.35 -21.38 13.19
CA ASP A 402 -14.24 -22.01 12.46
C ASP A 402 -12.92 -21.25 12.66
N ILE A 403 -12.96 -19.91 12.67
CA ILE A 403 -11.81 -19.05 12.95
C ILE A 403 -11.39 -19.18 14.42
N LEU A 404 -12.32 -18.98 15.36
CA LEU A 404 -12.01 -18.97 16.79
C LEU A 404 -11.64 -20.36 17.32
N GLY A 405 -12.27 -21.39 16.78
CA GLY A 405 -12.01 -22.80 17.08
C GLY A 405 -10.77 -23.34 16.36
N ASN A 406 -10.10 -22.55 15.52
CA ASN A 406 -8.87 -22.95 14.82
C ASN A 406 -9.06 -24.27 14.05
N LYS A 407 -10.21 -24.44 13.38
CA LYS A 407 -10.59 -25.71 12.72
C LYS A 407 -10.04 -25.83 11.30
N ASP A 408 -9.87 -24.70 10.62
CA ASP A 408 -9.42 -24.62 9.22
C ASP A 408 -7.96 -24.14 9.11
N PRO A 409 -7.09 -24.81 8.35
CA PRO A 409 -5.69 -24.41 8.22
C PRO A 409 -5.49 -22.98 7.69
N ALA A 410 -6.33 -22.53 6.76
CA ALA A 410 -6.23 -21.17 6.21
C ALA A 410 -6.56 -20.13 7.29
N TYR A 411 -7.64 -20.34 8.04
CA TYR A 411 -8.03 -19.45 9.14
C TYR A 411 -7.03 -19.48 10.29
N ARG A 412 -6.45 -20.65 10.61
CA ARG A 412 -5.37 -20.76 11.59
C ARG A 412 -4.16 -19.91 11.19
N LEU A 413 -3.75 -20.00 9.94
CA LEU A 413 -2.59 -19.26 9.43
C LEU A 413 -2.84 -17.75 9.46
N ALA A 414 -3.98 -17.30 8.93
CA ALA A 414 -4.38 -15.89 8.92
C ALA A 414 -4.55 -15.32 10.34
N ARG A 415 -5.17 -16.06 11.26
CA ARG A 415 -5.30 -15.65 12.66
C ARG A 415 -3.95 -15.58 13.36
N ASN A 416 -3.07 -16.55 13.14
CA ASN A 416 -1.73 -16.54 13.75
C ASN A 416 -0.90 -15.34 13.27
N LEU A 417 -1.05 -14.91 12.00
CA LEU A 417 -0.48 -13.64 11.55
C LEU A 417 -1.02 -12.47 12.39
N MET A 418 -2.33 -12.35 12.51
CA MET A 418 -2.95 -11.27 13.30
C MET A 418 -2.49 -11.27 14.76
N ASP A 419 -2.50 -12.44 15.43
CA ASP A 419 -2.09 -12.59 16.82
C ASP A 419 -0.63 -12.12 17.02
N ARG A 420 0.28 -12.52 16.12
CA ARG A 420 1.70 -12.11 16.16
C ARG A 420 1.89 -10.60 15.96
N ILE A 421 1.13 -10.00 15.05
CA ILE A 421 1.16 -8.56 14.82
C ILE A 421 0.63 -7.81 16.06
N ALA A 422 -0.47 -8.25 16.64
CA ALA A 422 -1.03 -7.64 17.84
C ALA A 422 -0.08 -7.75 19.06
N ASP A 423 0.52 -8.91 19.28
CA ASP A 423 1.52 -9.13 20.34
C ASP A 423 2.75 -8.23 20.15
N SER A 424 3.24 -8.14 18.90
CA SER A 424 4.41 -7.33 18.57
C SER A 424 4.12 -5.83 18.70
N ALA A 425 2.94 -5.37 18.28
CA ALA A 425 2.50 -3.98 18.43
C ALA A 425 2.40 -3.60 19.92
N ALA A 426 1.76 -4.44 20.74
CA ALA A 426 1.66 -4.23 22.18
C ALA A 426 3.04 -4.14 22.87
N SER A 427 4.02 -4.92 22.40
CA SER A 427 5.39 -4.87 22.93
C SER A 427 6.09 -3.51 22.69
N GLN A 428 5.65 -2.74 21.70
CA GLN A 428 6.21 -1.42 21.39
C GLN A 428 5.66 -0.31 22.31
N GLU A 429 4.52 -0.50 22.97
CA GLU A 429 3.93 0.50 23.88
C GLU A 429 4.86 0.84 25.07
N GLY A 430 5.72 -0.10 25.47
CA GLY A 430 6.72 0.10 26.52
C GLY A 430 7.92 0.98 26.15
N CYS A 431 7.98 1.49 24.92
CA CYS A 431 9.09 2.32 24.44
C CYS A 431 9.03 3.77 24.95
N PHE A 432 7.86 4.26 25.33
CA PHE A 432 7.68 5.63 25.82
C PHE A 432 7.04 5.62 27.21
N ASP A 433 7.37 6.62 28.02
CA ASP A 433 6.70 6.84 29.30
C ASP A 433 5.31 7.48 29.11
N ARG A 434 4.56 7.65 30.20
CA ARG A 434 3.22 8.26 30.17
C ARG A 434 3.21 9.71 29.68
N LYS A 435 4.35 10.39 29.65
CA LYS A 435 4.52 11.75 29.15
C LYS A 435 4.94 11.77 27.67
N GLY A 436 5.20 10.61 27.07
CA GLY A 436 5.61 10.47 25.68
C GLY A 436 7.12 10.62 25.46
N HIS A 437 7.92 10.61 26.52
CA HIS A 437 9.38 10.61 26.43
C HIS A 437 9.92 9.19 26.29
N VAL A 438 11.13 9.06 25.74
CA VAL A 438 11.82 7.75 25.64
C VAL A 438 11.93 7.08 27.02
N SER A 439 11.54 5.81 27.10
CA SER A 439 11.66 5.01 28.32
C SER A 439 13.12 4.84 28.76
N LEU A 440 13.38 4.93 30.07
CA LEU A 440 14.73 4.81 30.65
C LEU A 440 15.43 3.48 30.37
N THR A 441 14.69 2.43 30.01
CA THR A 441 15.26 1.12 29.67
C THR A 441 15.79 1.05 28.24
N LEU A 442 15.35 1.94 27.35
CA LEU A 442 15.74 1.91 25.94
C LEU A 442 17.19 2.33 25.72
N PRO A 443 17.72 3.42 26.30
CA PRO A 443 19.14 3.79 26.13
C PRO A 443 20.09 2.62 26.47
N ILE A 444 19.87 1.94 27.60
CA ILE A 444 20.65 0.77 28.02
C ILE A 444 20.63 -0.34 26.96
N ARG A 445 19.46 -0.57 26.35
CA ARG A 445 19.31 -1.54 25.28
C ARG A 445 20.08 -1.10 24.03
N PHE A 446 19.92 0.16 23.60
CA PHE A 446 20.66 0.69 22.45
C PHE A 446 22.17 0.63 22.67
N ASP A 447 22.68 0.96 23.84
CA ASP A 447 24.12 0.90 24.14
C ASP A 447 24.67 -0.52 24.00
N LYS A 448 23.94 -1.52 24.52
CA LYS A 448 24.29 -2.94 24.36
C LYS A 448 24.32 -3.35 22.89
N GLU A 449 23.32 -2.94 22.12
CA GLU A 449 23.17 -3.29 20.70
C GLU A 449 24.20 -2.57 19.82
N ARG A 450 24.50 -1.29 20.12
CA ARG A 450 25.59 -0.51 19.51
C ARG A 450 26.95 -1.14 19.78
N ALA A 451 27.21 -1.60 21.00
CA ALA A 451 28.46 -2.31 21.33
C ALA A 451 28.58 -3.65 20.60
N GLN A 452 27.48 -4.34 20.33
CA GLN A 452 27.47 -5.53 19.46
C GLN A 452 27.75 -5.16 18.00
N LEU A 453 27.08 -4.14 17.48
CA LEU A 453 27.28 -3.67 16.11
C LEU A 453 28.71 -3.21 15.87
N ARG A 454 29.30 -2.51 16.84
CA ARG A 454 30.70 -2.08 16.79
C ARG A 454 31.66 -3.27 16.73
N ARG A 455 31.40 -4.33 17.49
CA ARG A 455 32.20 -5.57 17.40
C ARG A 455 32.11 -6.20 16.01
N TRP A 456 30.93 -6.24 15.40
CA TRP A 456 30.78 -6.73 14.01
C TRP A 456 31.58 -5.88 13.02
N PHE A 457 31.53 -4.55 13.17
CA PHE A 457 32.29 -3.62 12.35
C PHE A 457 33.81 -3.80 12.52
N ASP A 458 34.30 -3.85 13.76
CA ASP A 458 35.72 -4.01 14.05
C ASP A 458 36.25 -5.38 13.57
N ASP A 459 35.46 -6.44 13.73
CA ASP A 459 35.80 -7.78 13.24
C ASP A 459 35.80 -7.85 11.71
N ALA A 460 34.94 -7.08 11.04
CA ALA A 460 35.00 -6.91 9.59
C ALA A 460 36.30 -6.20 9.19
N ILE A 461 36.63 -5.06 9.78
CA ILE A 461 37.85 -4.32 9.44
C ILE A 461 39.10 -5.20 9.63
N LYS A 462 39.19 -5.98 10.71
CA LYS A 462 40.33 -6.87 10.97
C LYS A 462 40.56 -7.93 9.88
N ARG A 463 39.53 -8.28 9.11
CA ARG A 463 39.62 -9.26 8.01
C ARG A 463 40.03 -8.64 6.67
N LEU A 464 40.09 -7.31 6.59
CA LEU A 464 40.47 -6.61 5.37
C LEU A 464 42.00 -6.54 5.22
N PRO A 465 42.53 -6.60 3.98
CA PRO A 465 43.90 -6.24 3.71
C PRO A 465 44.20 -4.82 4.19
N PRO A 466 45.41 -4.51 4.72
CA PRO A 466 45.73 -3.19 5.29
C PRO A 466 45.46 -2.02 4.33
N ALA A 467 45.73 -2.19 3.03
CA ALA A 467 45.48 -1.17 2.01
C ALA A 467 43.98 -0.86 1.82
N VAL A 468 43.11 -1.86 1.99
CA VAL A 468 41.64 -1.68 1.91
C VAL A 468 41.13 -1.09 3.22
N ALA A 469 41.62 -1.58 4.36
CA ALA A 469 41.27 -1.09 5.69
C ALA A 469 41.59 0.41 5.87
N ALA A 470 42.71 0.89 5.31
CA ALA A 470 43.08 2.31 5.31
C ALA A 470 42.07 3.21 4.58
N GLY A 471 41.25 2.64 3.70
CA GLY A 471 40.17 3.34 3.01
C GLY A 471 38.85 3.39 3.78
N ILE A 472 38.78 2.81 4.99
CA ILE A 472 37.65 2.97 5.91
C ILE A 472 37.92 4.21 6.75
N LEU A 473 37.09 5.24 6.60
CA LEU A 473 37.38 6.57 7.11
C LEU A 473 36.70 6.80 8.47
N GLU A 474 35.39 6.69 8.52
CA GLU A 474 34.58 7.01 9.70
C GLU A 474 33.34 6.13 9.77
N ALA A 475 32.76 6.01 10.96
CA ALA A 475 31.47 5.35 11.15
C ALA A 475 30.65 6.08 12.21
N ALA A 476 29.33 6.18 12.00
CA ALA A 476 28.40 6.85 12.88
C ALA A 476 27.13 6.02 13.07
N PHE A 477 26.55 6.05 14.27
CA PHE A 477 25.27 5.39 14.55
C PHE A 477 24.11 6.16 13.93
N SER A 478 23.15 5.42 13.40
CA SER A 478 21.97 5.93 12.68
C SER A 478 20.67 5.29 13.16
N ASP A 479 20.70 4.77 14.38
CA ASP A 479 19.59 4.02 14.97
C ASP A 479 18.46 4.94 15.43
N ASP A 480 17.33 4.32 15.78
CA ASP A 480 16.11 5.06 16.08
C ASP A 480 16.23 5.92 17.34
N LEU A 481 17.14 5.61 18.28
CA LEU A 481 17.35 6.48 19.43
C LEU A 481 18.00 7.79 19.01
N VAL A 482 18.93 7.76 18.05
CA VAL A 482 19.50 8.97 17.45
C VAL A 482 18.40 9.81 16.82
N LEU A 483 17.56 9.19 15.97
CA LEU A 483 16.46 9.86 15.30
C LEU A 483 15.48 10.49 16.31
N ILE A 484 14.98 9.69 17.25
CA ILE A 484 13.98 10.12 18.23
C ILE A 484 14.55 11.22 19.15
N GLY A 485 15.82 11.12 19.55
CA GLY A 485 16.48 12.16 20.34
C GLY A 485 16.55 13.50 19.61
N PHE A 486 16.77 13.51 18.28
CA PHE A 486 16.67 14.74 17.48
C PHE A 486 15.24 15.27 17.40
N LEU A 487 14.24 14.38 17.27
CA LEU A 487 12.84 14.77 17.15
C LEU A 487 12.28 15.33 18.47
N GLU A 488 12.73 14.83 19.61
CA GLU A 488 12.38 15.37 20.95
C GLU A 488 12.79 16.84 21.11
N GLN A 489 13.85 17.27 20.42
CA GLN A 489 14.33 18.67 20.45
C GLN A 489 13.52 19.61 19.56
N ASN A 490 12.64 19.09 18.68
CA ASN A 490 12.00 19.89 17.65
C ASN A 490 10.71 20.60 18.11
N GLU A 491 10.14 20.25 19.27
CA GLU A 491 8.86 20.75 19.84
C GLU A 491 7.59 20.59 18.96
N TYR A 492 7.71 20.44 17.63
CA TYR A 492 6.58 20.35 16.70
C TYR A 492 6.09 18.92 16.44
N LEU A 493 6.92 17.92 16.72
CA LEU A 493 6.60 16.51 16.50
C LEU A 493 6.46 15.76 17.82
N SER A 494 5.61 14.73 17.80
CA SER A 494 5.39 13.84 18.94
C SER A 494 6.12 12.52 18.68
N PRO A 495 7.29 12.27 19.31
CA PRO A 495 8.09 11.07 19.04
C PRO A 495 7.35 9.77 19.32
N SER A 496 6.46 9.75 20.32
CA SER A 496 5.63 8.59 20.64
C SER A 496 4.65 8.21 19.53
N LYS A 497 4.20 9.18 18.71
CA LYS A 497 3.35 8.92 17.53
C LYS A 497 4.14 8.43 16.32
N ILE A 498 5.44 8.70 16.27
CA ILE A 498 6.34 8.25 15.21
C ILE A 498 6.78 6.82 15.51
N GLY A 499 7.27 6.60 16.74
CA GLY A 499 7.62 5.29 17.26
C GLY A 499 8.98 4.78 16.81
N PHE A 500 9.39 3.67 17.43
CA PHE A 500 10.58 2.91 17.09
C PHE A 500 10.23 1.79 16.10
N SER A 501 11.12 1.52 15.15
CA SER A 501 11.01 0.42 14.19
C SER A 501 11.23 -0.94 14.83
N GLY A 502 11.79 -0.99 16.02
CA GLY A 502 12.20 -2.24 16.68
C GLY A 502 13.55 -2.78 16.20
N VAL A 503 14.24 -2.05 15.31
CA VAL A 503 15.63 -2.30 14.92
C VAL A 503 16.56 -1.40 15.73
N PHE A 504 17.37 -2.03 16.58
CA PHE A 504 18.20 -1.34 17.57
C PHE A 504 19.65 -1.10 17.11
N GLN A 505 20.04 -1.70 15.99
CA GLN A 505 21.39 -1.60 15.45
C GLN A 505 21.32 -0.86 14.11
N ALA A 506 21.91 0.32 14.02
CA ALA A 506 22.08 0.96 12.72
C ALA A 506 23.35 1.80 12.66
N MET A 507 24.08 1.70 11.56
CA MET A 507 25.35 2.41 11.36
C MET A 507 25.52 2.84 9.92
N MET A 508 26.21 3.98 9.73
CA MET A 508 26.70 4.46 8.45
C MET A 508 28.21 4.57 8.47
N ILE A 509 28.84 4.07 7.41
CA ILE A 509 30.28 3.91 7.28
C ILE A 509 30.72 4.71 6.06
N ARG A 510 31.65 5.66 6.27
CA ARG A 510 32.26 6.42 5.19
C ARG A 510 33.53 5.72 4.72
N VAL A 511 33.69 5.59 3.41
CA VAL A 511 34.86 5.00 2.77
C VAL A 511 35.41 5.89 1.66
N ALA A 512 36.68 5.67 1.29
CA ALA A 512 37.37 6.50 0.31
C ALA A 512 36.93 6.25 -1.13
N THR A 513 36.66 4.99 -1.51
CA THR A 513 36.37 4.65 -2.92
C THR A 513 35.29 3.57 -3.02
N LYS A 514 34.75 3.40 -4.24
CA LYS A 514 33.79 2.34 -4.55
C LYS A 514 34.32 0.94 -4.23
N VAL A 515 35.62 0.70 -4.38
CA VAL A 515 36.23 -0.61 -4.09
C VAL A 515 35.99 -1.00 -2.62
N GLN A 516 36.11 -0.05 -1.69
CA GLN A 516 35.83 -0.33 -0.28
C GLN A 516 34.35 -0.59 -0.02
N VAL A 517 33.43 0.06 -0.77
CA VAL A 517 31.99 -0.25 -0.69
C VAL A 517 31.74 -1.71 -1.05
N ASP A 518 32.25 -2.13 -2.21
CA ASP A 518 32.04 -3.49 -2.73
C ASP A 518 32.67 -4.56 -1.81
N VAL A 519 33.88 -4.29 -1.29
CA VAL A 519 34.58 -5.23 -0.39
C VAL A 519 33.89 -5.33 0.97
N LEU A 520 33.48 -4.21 1.58
CA LEU A 520 32.75 -4.26 2.86
C LEU A 520 31.41 -4.96 2.70
N LEU A 521 30.69 -4.72 1.61
CA LEU A 521 29.43 -5.40 1.30
C LEU A 521 29.62 -6.92 1.29
N ALA A 522 30.58 -7.42 0.49
CA ALA A 522 30.85 -8.85 0.39
C ALA A 522 31.30 -9.45 1.73
N LEU A 523 32.08 -8.70 2.51
CA LEU A 523 32.57 -9.14 3.80
C LEU A 523 31.45 -9.22 4.84
N PHE A 524 30.60 -8.18 4.97
CA PHE A 524 29.46 -8.21 5.88
C PHE A 524 28.48 -9.31 5.50
N GLN A 525 28.26 -9.54 4.20
CA GLN A 525 27.45 -10.65 3.72
C GLN A 525 28.05 -11.97 4.25
N THR A 526 29.34 -12.24 4.03
CA THR A 526 29.99 -13.49 4.49
C THR A 526 30.03 -13.64 6.01
N LEU A 527 30.19 -12.53 6.74
CA LEU A 527 30.29 -12.51 8.20
C LEU A 527 28.96 -12.75 8.90
N LEU A 528 27.91 -12.16 8.35
CA LEU A 528 26.61 -12.06 8.99
C LEU A 528 25.60 -13.01 8.38
N ASP A 529 25.77 -13.44 7.13
CA ASP A 529 24.95 -14.49 6.53
C ASP A 529 25.47 -15.87 6.97
N SER A 530 24.67 -16.56 7.78
CA SER A 530 25.00 -17.90 8.25
C SER A 530 24.42 -18.99 7.34
N GLY A 531 23.64 -18.61 6.31
CA GLY A 531 22.96 -19.52 5.39
C GLY A 531 23.83 -20.01 4.22
N SER A 532 24.92 -19.31 3.91
CA SER A 532 25.81 -19.61 2.79
C SER A 532 26.95 -20.59 3.12
N ALA A 533 27.14 -20.94 4.41
CA ALA A 533 28.11 -21.94 4.84
C ALA A 533 27.40 -23.26 5.15
N GLY A 534 27.55 -24.26 4.27
CA GLY A 534 27.16 -25.64 4.55
C GLY A 534 27.96 -26.23 5.71
N ALA A 535 27.57 -25.95 6.96
CA ALA A 535 28.17 -26.56 8.16
C ALA A 535 27.29 -26.37 9.41
N GLN A 536 26.61 -27.45 9.82
CA GLN A 536 26.44 -28.01 11.17
C GLN A 536 26.12 -27.14 12.42
N ASN A 537 25.99 -25.81 12.37
CA ASN A 537 25.62 -24.97 13.52
C ASN A 537 24.28 -24.28 13.30
N ALA A 538 23.20 -25.05 13.41
CA ALA A 538 21.80 -24.64 13.25
C ALA A 538 21.27 -23.61 14.28
N ARG A 539 22.14 -22.95 15.07
CA ARG A 539 21.73 -22.08 16.20
C ARG A 539 21.72 -20.57 15.91
N ARG A 540 22.25 -20.10 14.78
CA ARG A 540 22.06 -18.71 14.31
C ARG A 540 21.83 -18.73 12.81
N LYS A 541 20.59 -18.47 12.38
CA LYS A 541 20.20 -18.34 10.97
C LYS A 541 20.02 -16.87 10.66
N ASN A 542 21.14 -16.14 10.64
CA ASN A 542 21.11 -14.79 10.13
C ASN A 542 21.12 -14.84 8.60
N SER A 543 20.42 -13.91 7.96
CA SER A 543 20.48 -13.66 6.51
C SER A 543 20.66 -12.17 6.26
N VAL A 544 21.20 -11.82 5.10
CA VAL A 544 21.49 -10.43 4.74
C VAL A 544 20.88 -10.12 3.38
N ARG A 545 20.11 -9.03 3.30
CA ARG A 545 19.65 -8.45 2.04
C ARG A 545 20.32 -7.10 1.84
N PHE A 546 20.59 -6.71 0.62
CA PHE A 546 21.27 -5.44 0.35
C PHE A 546 20.83 -4.81 -0.96
N ARG A 547 21.08 -3.50 -1.07
CA ARG A 547 20.94 -2.73 -2.30
C ARG A 547 22.20 -1.89 -2.50
N VAL A 548 22.76 -1.93 -3.70
CA VAL A 548 23.79 -0.98 -4.16
C VAL A 548 23.10 0.08 -5.00
N TYR A 549 23.47 1.34 -4.78
CA TYR A 549 22.89 2.48 -5.47
C TYR A 549 23.91 3.60 -5.62
N SER A 550 23.54 4.63 -6.37
CA SER A 550 24.40 5.80 -6.55
C SER A 550 23.56 7.07 -6.41
N VAL A 551 24.14 8.07 -5.74
CA VAL A 551 23.43 9.29 -5.39
C VAL A 551 24.14 10.47 -6.05
N PRO A 552 23.44 11.24 -6.91
CA PRO A 552 23.95 12.53 -7.37
C PRO A 552 24.02 13.51 -6.19
N ARG A 553 25.22 14.02 -5.92
CA ARG A 553 25.51 15.03 -4.90
C ARG A 553 26.17 16.24 -5.53
N ALA A 554 26.36 17.31 -4.74
CA ALA A 554 26.90 18.57 -5.23
C ALA A 554 28.30 18.44 -5.85
N THR A 555 29.14 17.50 -5.38
CA THR A 555 30.52 17.34 -5.89
C THR A 555 30.68 16.22 -6.93
N GLY A 556 29.62 15.47 -7.21
CA GLY A 556 29.66 14.34 -8.12
C GLY A 556 28.69 13.23 -7.72
N VAL A 557 28.94 12.02 -8.21
CA VAL A 557 28.13 10.84 -7.88
C VAL A 557 28.82 10.07 -6.76
N THR A 558 28.09 9.80 -5.67
CA THR A 558 28.56 8.90 -4.62
C THR A 558 28.07 7.48 -4.89
N HIS A 559 28.87 6.49 -4.50
CA HIS A 559 28.52 5.08 -4.57
C HIS A 559 28.21 4.57 -3.18
N GLU A 560 27.07 3.90 -3.05
CA GLU A 560 26.51 3.55 -1.76
C GLU A 560 25.93 2.15 -1.75
N SER A 561 25.91 1.55 -0.57
CA SER A 561 25.21 0.29 -0.34
C SER A 561 24.52 0.32 1.02
N THR A 562 23.28 -0.16 1.09
CA THR A 562 22.58 -0.41 2.34
C THR A 562 22.26 -1.88 2.47
N MET A 563 22.54 -2.45 3.64
CA MET A 563 22.25 -3.83 4.00
C MET A 563 21.29 -3.87 5.17
N VAL A 564 20.41 -4.88 5.17
CA VAL A 564 19.57 -5.24 6.30
C VAL A 564 19.92 -6.66 6.72
N VAL A 565 20.19 -6.83 8.01
CA VAL A 565 20.47 -8.12 8.62
C VAL A 565 19.19 -8.63 9.28
N PHE A 566 18.84 -9.88 8.98
CA PHE A 566 17.69 -10.56 9.56
C PHE A 566 18.17 -11.69 10.47
N ASN A 567 17.44 -11.95 11.55
CA ASN A 567 17.60 -13.13 12.39
C ASN A 567 16.24 -13.82 12.53
N GLY A 568 16.12 -15.03 11.97
CA GLY A 568 14.86 -15.77 11.99
C GLY A 568 13.69 -15.01 11.35
N GLY A 569 13.96 -14.24 10.29
CA GLY A 569 12.96 -13.44 9.57
C GLY A 569 12.77 -12.02 10.10
N LYS A 570 13.22 -11.72 11.32
CA LYS A 570 13.12 -10.37 11.91
C LYS A 570 14.31 -9.50 11.53
N ALA A 571 14.08 -8.28 11.04
CA ALA A 571 15.14 -7.30 10.83
C ALA A 571 15.77 -6.91 12.19
N ILE A 572 17.10 -6.92 12.27
CA ILE A 572 17.84 -6.61 13.50
C ILE A 572 18.90 -5.53 13.33
N ALA A 573 19.37 -5.27 12.11
CA ALA A 573 20.35 -4.21 11.87
C ALA A 573 20.24 -3.56 10.48
N TYR A 574 20.63 -2.29 10.40
CA TYR A 574 20.85 -1.55 9.16
C TYR A 574 22.31 -1.12 9.05
N LEU A 575 22.96 -1.43 7.94
CA LEU A 575 24.34 -1.00 7.68
C LEU A 575 24.34 -0.23 6.37
N SER A 576 24.91 0.97 6.33
CA SER A 576 25.13 1.66 5.05
C SER A 576 26.58 2.06 4.89
N VAL A 577 27.09 1.94 3.67
CA VAL A 577 28.45 2.30 3.29
C VAL A 577 28.36 3.33 2.19
N THR A 578 29.09 4.44 2.31
CA THR A 578 29.03 5.55 1.35
C THR A 578 30.41 6.12 1.04
N THR A 579 30.62 6.53 -0.21
CA THR A 579 31.78 7.34 -0.62
C THR A 579 31.56 8.84 -0.44
N ALA A 580 30.43 9.27 0.12
CA ALA A 580 30.14 10.69 0.36
C ALA A 580 31.17 11.32 1.30
N THR A 581 31.64 12.50 0.95
CA THR A 581 32.61 13.24 1.77
C THR A 581 32.01 13.71 3.10
N ARG A 582 32.84 14.19 4.03
CA ARG A 582 32.38 14.82 5.28
C ARG A 582 31.42 15.98 5.05
N GLY A 583 31.62 16.75 3.99
CA GLY A 583 30.75 17.88 3.64
C GLY A 583 29.39 17.43 3.08
N GLU A 584 29.36 16.30 2.38
CA GLU A 584 28.15 15.79 1.73
C GLU A 584 27.26 14.93 2.64
N ALA A 585 27.87 14.20 3.58
CA ALA A 585 27.18 13.33 4.52
C ALA A 585 27.77 13.52 5.93
N PRO A 586 27.52 14.66 6.61
CA PRO A 586 28.18 14.97 7.86
C PRO A 586 27.75 14.05 9.01
N PHE A 587 28.72 13.71 9.87
CA PHE A 587 28.49 13.07 11.16
C PHE A 587 28.63 14.09 12.28
N ARG A 588 27.85 13.92 13.34
CA ARG A 588 27.83 14.78 14.52
C ARG A 588 28.32 13.98 15.71
N ARG A 589 29.32 14.48 16.43
CA ARG A 589 29.71 13.87 17.70
C ARG A 589 28.64 14.07 18.76
N ASP A 590 28.47 13.07 19.61
CA ASP A 590 27.71 13.21 20.83
C ASP A 590 28.41 14.25 21.74
N PRO A 591 27.66 15.20 22.34
CA PRO A 591 28.25 16.25 23.18
C PRO A 591 28.74 15.72 24.53
N VAL A 592 28.31 14.54 24.96
CA VAL A 592 28.64 13.89 26.24
C VAL A 592 29.65 12.77 26.05
N ASP A 593 29.55 12.00 24.96
CA ASP A 593 30.48 10.93 24.60
C ASP A 593 31.25 11.24 23.30
N PRO A 594 32.47 11.79 23.37
CA PRO A 594 33.23 12.20 22.19
C PRO A 594 33.67 11.04 21.28
N ASP A 595 33.59 9.79 21.75
CA ASP A 595 33.89 8.59 20.96
C ASP A 595 32.68 8.10 20.16
N LEU A 596 31.53 8.75 20.31
CA LEU A 596 30.27 8.40 19.68
C LEU A 596 29.90 9.41 18.59
N ASP A 597 29.89 8.95 17.34
CA ASP A 597 29.41 9.72 16.20
C ASP A 597 27.98 9.32 15.82
N TYR A 598 27.16 10.31 15.48
CA TYR A 598 25.79 10.17 15.00
C TYR A 598 25.65 10.65 13.57
N ALA A 599 24.88 9.89 12.80
CA ALA A 599 24.46 10.26 11.47
C ALA A 599 23.59 11.52 11.45
N SER A 600 23.69 12.29 10.37
CA SER A 600 22.75 13.38 10.11
C SER A 600 21.36 12.85 9.69
N LEU A 601 20.31 13.65 9.96
CA LEU A 601 18.93 13.28 9.63
C LEU A 601 18.70 12.93 8.15
N PRO A 602 19.27 13.65 7.15
CA PRO A 602 19.14 13.27 5.75
C PRO A 602 19.70 11.87 5.44
N GLU A 603 20.84 11.52 6.03
CA GLU A 603 21.46 10.22 5.82
C GLU A 603 20.68 9.11 6.54
N ILE A 604 20.12 9.39 7.73
CA ILE A 604 19.16 8.47 8.39
C ILE A 604 17.95 8.24 7.47
N ALA A 605 17.39 9.30 6.89
CA ALA A 605 16.25 9.19 5.99
C ALA A 605 16.57 8.34 4.75
N ALA A 606 17.71 8.59 4.09
CA ALA A 606 18.17 7.82 2.94
C ALA A 606 18.37 6.35 3.30
N GLN A 607 19.03 6.05 4.42
CA GLN A 607 19.18 4.68 4.93
C GLN A 607 17.81 4.02 5.17
N ARG A 608 16.85 4.73 5.77
CA ARG A 608 15.50 4.21 6.04
C ARG A 608 14.70 3.96 4.76
N LYS A 609 14.80 4.84 3.75
CA LYS A 609 14.24 4.65 2.41
C LYS A 609 14.73 3.33 1.80
N VAL A 610 16.04 3.10 1.83
CA VAL A 610 16.64 1.87 1.26
C VAL A 610 16.39 0.64 2.14
N ALA A 611 16.37 0.78 3.47
CA ALA A 611 16.05 -0.34 4.36
C ALA A 611 14.61 -0.84 4.13
N ALA A 612 13.65 0.07 3.93
CA ALA A 612 12.26 -0.30 3.66
C ALA A 612 12.08 -1.11 2.36
N ALA A 613 12.92 -0.87 1.35
CA ALA A 613 12.97 -1.67 0.12
C ALA A 613 13.35 -3.15 0.35
N LEU A 614 14.07 -3.44 1.43
CA LEU A 614 14.67 -4.75 1.70
C LEU A 614 13.91 -5.56 2.75
N ILE A 615 13.12 -4.87 3.59
CA ILE A 615 12.34 -5.45 4.68
C ILE A 615 10.94 -5.73 4.19
N GLU A 616 10.33 -6.84 4.59
CA GLU A 616 8.91 -7.17 4.34
C GLU A 616 8.04 -7.14 5.62
N ASP A 617 8.67 -7.09 6.80
CA ASP A 617 8.00 -7.00 8.10
C ASP A 617 7.08 -5.78 8.16
N TYR A 618 5.79 -6.04 8.40
CA TYR A 618 4.73 -5.05 8.36
C TYR A 618 4.93 -3.95 9.39
N LEU A 619 5.23 -4.29 10.65
CA LEU A 619 5.36 -3.30 11.73
C LEU A 619 6.62 -2.45 11.56
N VAL A 620 7.72 -3.08 11.12
CA VAL A 620 8.97 -2.36 10.82
C VAL A 620 8.74 -1.38 9.68
N ARG A 621 8.12 -1.80 8.56
CA ARG A 621 7.79 -0.92 7.43
C ARG A 621 6.89 0.24 7.85
N GLN A 622 5.85 -0.04 8.64
CA GLN A 622 4.91 0.98 9.10
C GLN A 622 5.60 2.04 9.99
N ALA A 623 6.49 1.60 10.88
CA ALA A 623 7.30 2.51 11.69
C ALA A 623 8.29 3.32 10.85
N ILE A 624 8.98 2.69 9.89
CA ILE A 624 9.88 3.39 8.97
C ILE A 624 9.11 4.42 8.13
N SER A 625 7.90 4.10 7.65
CA SER A 625 7.03 5.04 6.92
C SER A 625 6.71 6.27 7.76
N ARG A 626 6.29 6.10 9.03
CA ARG A 626 6.07 7.22 9.96
C ARG A 626 7.33 8.05 10.22
N GLN A 627 8.48 7.38 10.42
CA GLN A 627 9.77 8.03 10.63
C GLN A 627 10.18 8.86 9.41
N TYR A 628 10.02 8.30 8.21
CA TYR A 628 10.39 8.96 6.96
C TYR A 628 9.49 10.16 6.65
N GLU A 629 8.17 10.03 6.86
CA GLU A 629 7.23 11.15 6.70
C GLU A 629 7.46 12.27 7.75
N ALA A 630 7.81 11.91 8.98
CA ALA A 630 8.22 12.89 9.99
C ALA A 630 9.47 13.67 9.58
N LEU A 631 10.49 12.96 9.07
CA LEU A 631 11.72 13.58 8.57
C LEU A 631 11.44 14.54 7.40
N LYS A 632 10.58 14.15 6.45
CA LYS A 632 10.15 15.02 5.35
C LYS A 632 9.38 16.26 5.80
N THR A 633 8.67 16.17 6.93
CA THR A 633 7.96 17.32 7.49
C THR A 633 8.93 18.37 8.06
N LEU A 634 10.09 17.94 8.55
CA LEU A 634 11.09 18.83 9.16
C LEU A 634 12.17 19.30 8.19
N LEU A 635 12.57 18.44 7.25
CA LEU A 635 13.67 18.72 6.34
C LEU A 635 13.13 19.36 5.07
N PRO A 636 13.65 20.53 4.64
CA PRO A 636 13.14 21.24 3.47
C PRO A 636 13.17 20.42 2.18
N VAL A 637 14.07 19.43 2.08
CA VAL A 637 14.20 18.47 0.98
C VAL A 637 14.90 17.21 1.50
N ILE A 638 14.31 16.03 1.33
CA ILE A 638 14.98 14.71 1.38
C ILE A 638 14.89 14.10 0.00
#